data_AF-A0A8H5URN3-F1
#
_entry.id   AF-A0A8H5URN3-F1
#
_cell.length_a   1.000
_cell.length_b   1.000
_cell.length_c   1.000
_cell.angle_alpha   90.00
_cell.angle_beta   90.00
_cell.angle_gamma   90.00
#
_symmetry.space_group_name_H-M   'P 1'
#
loop_
_entity.id
_entity.type
_entity.pdbx_description
1 polymer ?
#
loop_
_entity_poly.entity_id
_entity_poly.type
_entity_poly.pdbx_seq_one_letter_code
_entity_poly.pdbx_strand_id
1 'polypeptide(L)'
;MCLISKALSQIADSLPRVELTTILYPTERIKQAVSNLYANLVRFFIRAHEWCQEGKLLHLIHSITRPPELRYQDLLEDITANAREIDHLAASSAQVEIRDISFKLNTIAAKLESFQAIQSSALLHTHQTIVAKLESFQALHSSAQLDTNQMLSDLQFSQIMSHISKGKLGDPMEAFRFNISLQMRQDRARLSGTTNEFWQSPKLKVWSSAPESKVAIIKGGYHARHASRRFCINIIQQLQSKNIPVVWALRGPQNNTEEGKASTADLFKHLILQAFKLPQDCITERTMSLQCAQFHRANLEQDWLQLLGSFYGQRWFSEPFCSLQKRSSTMMTPRDFHSNPPTSIALALLLAVAASYLFRREDELLSEIICWACLPMIFRANTFLEHVSADLPARREPRHTLPSALSLWAVAGCLSLLSGCRAEADSFKLLPVLTPLLLWTEGGRDRNPQGRDAADNSKLAPLSSKLWIAAIIAALLTLVLIDWNYSGLVPSGVATGASFIAYVSFQSRPGGGHFLPHLNPFEEHIYSLAPRVTGLLSVASLARVTVFGLPRASPLYALFLGLVKALSWRYAATAARHTSWTLPTWMTTFGLLATRDPFDFTFESQALLNAVCALLCLAQIAGFVPRQIRPTRVLYACIMLTIIPYVTNIMAIYHAQTDAPAFTTETPHPVMALYNKAQKEFESQSRRQSTTFEAASNTYQSKYGREPPPGFRAWYDAARSNDSPLVDEFDSLYQAISPFWRLSGSEVLDAMHRAKSLPGSDLWLCTFSGTTSITKCSHSYRTFDRHISRMFNNILANFTDLPDVTFLVNHIDEPRVISHSSPEPSSPDDRRITMEDRSQQPIWDLLTKNCHQEDKEAEGEGNIDTFGLPFVTNISSAQDLCQHPEYSGSHGFIISPVSFRPIHDLVPIFSTGKLSTMSDILIPSPAYTEQEFIYDDSRDVDWDRKRHSLYWAGSTTGGFALDTHWQLFHRQRFVELAQNLRMNKSYQYLRTKGGVLQKVKSSFLNGRLFDVTFTRIFQCQRKACRDQDAYFDTKSWVDKDEALKSTLAFDIDGNGISGRYHKLLASKSVPLKQTLFQEWHDDRLIPWLHYVPISQSMEELPELVFYLTSTASGKEVARQIAERGRKWHTRAFREVDMGLYVYRLLLEMARLQDPQRAPWE
;
A
#
# COMPACT_ATOMS: atom_id res chain seq x y z
N MET A 1 -2.57 -38.29 -40.89
CA MET A 1 -2.09 -37.01 -40.30
C MET A 1 -3.20 -36.14 -39.72
N CYS A 2 -4.18 -35.65 -40.49
CA CYS A 2 -5.23 -34.76 -39.96
C CYS A 2 -6.04 -35.39 -38.80
N LEU A 3 -6.40 -36.68 -38.90
CA LEU A 3 -7.13 -37.40 -37.86
C LEU A 3 -6.31 -37.57 -36.56
N ILE A 4 -5.02 -37.90 -36.67
CA ILE A 4 -4.10 -38.03 -35.52
C ILE A 4 -3.88 -36.67 -34.85
N SER A 5 -3.72 -35.59 -35.64
CA SER A 5 -3.61 -34.23 -35.10
C SER A 5 -4.87 -33.79 -34.37
N LYS A 6 -6.06 -34.12 -34.91
CA LYS A 6 -7.35 -33.85 -34.24
C LYS A 6 -7.47 -34.64 -32.93
N ALA A 7 -7.08 -35.91 -32.93
CA ALA A 7 -7.06 -36.76 -31.74
C ALA A 7 -6.10 -36.23 -30.65
N LEU A 8 -4.89 -35.81 -31.03
CA LEU A 8 -3.91 -35.23 -30.10
C LEU A 8 -4.42 -33.92 -29.48
N SER A 9 -5.13 -33.09 -30.25
CA SER A 9 -5.76 -31.88 -29.73
C SER A 9 -6.83 -32.20 -28.69
N GLN A 10 -7.69 -33.19 -28.96
CA GLN A 10 -8.74 -33.60 -28.02
C GLN A 10 -8.17 -34.19 -26.72
N ILE A 11 -7.07 -34.93 -26.82
CA ILE A 11 -6.34 -35.47 -25.66
C ILE A 11 -5.72 -34.33 -24.83
N ALA A 12 -5.08 -33.36 -25.50
CA ALA A 12 -4.46 -32.21 -24.85
C ALA A 12 -5.48 -31.34 -24.09
N ASP A 13 -6.70 -31.20 -24.60
CA ASP A 13 -7.78 -30.46 -23.92
C ASP A 13 -8.35 -31.21 -22.70
N SER A 14 -8.25 -32.55 -22.68
CA SER A 14 -8.88 -33.41 -21.67
C SER A 14 -7.98 -33.68 -20.46
N LEU A 15 -6.66 -33.84 -20.68
CA LEU A 15 -5.69 -34.22 -19.63
C LEU A 15 -5.59 -33.24 -18.45
N PRO A 16 -5.50 -31.90 -18.66
CA PRO A 16 -5.41 -30.95 -17.54
C PRO A 16 -6.65 -30.98 -16.63
N ARG A 17 -7.83 -31.25 -17.22
CA ARG A 17 -9.10 -31.36 -16.47
C ARG A 17 -9.14 -32.63 -15.63
N VAL A 18 -8.61 -33.73 -16.16
CA VAL A 18 -8.48 -35.01 -15.44
C VAL A 18 -7.49 -34.90 -14.28
N GLU A 19 -6.37 -34.20 -14.48
CA GLU A 19 -5.38 -33.93 -13.42
C GLU A 19 -5.99 -33.13 -12.26
N LEU A 20 -6.67 -32.03 -12.58
CA LEU A 20 -7.39 -31.22 -11.59
C LEU A 20 -8.44 -32.06 -10.83
N THR A 21 -9.20 -32.89 -11.53
CA THR A 21 -10.23 -33.76 -10.94
C THR A 21 -9.62 -34.79 -9.98
N THR A 22 -8.45 -35.34 -10.31
CA THR A 22 -7.75 -36.33 -9.48
C THR A 22 -7.24 -35.71 -8.18
N ILE A 23 -6.82 -34.44 -8.23
CA ILE A 23 -6.40 -33.67 -7.05
C ILE A 23 -7.60 -33.33 -6.17
N LEU A 24 -8.72 -32.90 -6.77
CA LEU A 24 -9.91 -32.47 -6.04
C LEU A 24 -10.68 -33.65 -5.43
N TYR A 25 -10.77 -34.79 -6.14
CA TYR A 25 -11.57 -35.94 -5.75
C TYR A 25 -10.77 -37.24 -5.87
N PRO A 26 -9.81 -37.51 -4.96
CA PRO A 26 -8.91 -38.67 -5.05
C PRO A 26 -9.58 -39.98 -4.58
N THR A 27 -10.78 -40.26 -5.09
CA THR A 27 -11.52 -41.50 -4.79
C THR A 27 -10.94 -42.68 -5.57
N GLU A 28 -11.04 -43.88 -5.01
CA GLU A 28 -10.54 -45.11 -5.68
C GLU A 28 -11.17 -45.34 -7.05
N ARG A 29 -12.44 -44.98 -7.24
CA ARG A 29 -13.13 -45.06 -8.54
C ARG A 29 -12.55 -44.08 -9.57
N ILE A 30 -12.25 -42.85 -9.16
CA ILE A 30 -11.62 -41.86 -10.03
C ILE A 30 -10.19 -42.30 -10.39
N LYS A 31 -9.40 -42.78 -9.42
CA LYS A 31 -8.05 -43.32 -9.69
C LYS A 31 -8.08 -44.48 -10.70
N GLN A 32 -9.06 -45.37 -10.60
CA GLN A 32 -9.22 -46.49 -11.53
C GLN A 32 -9.61 -46.03 -12.94
N ALA A 33 -10.56 -45.08 -13.05
CA ALA A 33 -10.95 -44.50 -14.33
C ALA A 33 -9.79 -43.73 -15.01
N VAL A 34 -9.00 -43.01 -14.22
CA VAL A 34 -7.77 -42.33 -14.68
C VAL A 34 -6.73 -43.33 -15.17
N SER A 35 -6.52 -44.43 -14.43
CA SER A 35 -5.62 -45.50 -14.85
C SER A 35 -6.02 -46.10 -16.22
N ASN A 36 -7.31 -46.36 -16.41
CA ASN A 36 -7.84 -46.86 -17.69
C ASN A 36 -7.66 -45.85 -18.84
N LEU A 37 -7.86 -44.56 -18.57
CA LEU A 37 -7.62 -43.50 -19.55
C LEU A 37 -6.14 -43.48 -19.98
N TYR A 38 -5.20 -43.49 -19.04
CA TYR A 38 -3.76 -43.52 -19.35
C TYR A 38 -3.35 -44.78 -20.09
N ALA A 39 -3.91 -45.95 -19.76
CA ALA A 39 -3.64 -47.18 -20.49
C ALA A 39 -4.06 -47.08 -21.97
N ASN A 40 -5.21 -46.47 -22.26
CA ASN A 40 -5.70 -46.27 -23.63
C ASN A 40 -4.90 -45.20 -24.38
N LEU A 41 -4.44 -44.15 -23.69
CA LEU A 41 -3.51 -43.16 -24.27
C LEU A 41 -2.19 -43.80 -24.68
N VAL A 42 -1.60 -44.63 -23.83
CA VAL A 42 -0.36 -45.35 -24.15
C VAL A 42 -0.54 -46.25 -25.38
N ARG A 43 -1.65 -47.00 -25.46
CA ARG A 43 -1.99 -47.81 -26.65
C ARG A 43 -2.14 -46.96 -27.92
N PHE A 44 -2.77 -45.79 -27.81
CA PHE A 44 -2.91 -44.86 -28.92
C PHE A 44 -1.54 -44.36 -29.41
N PHE A 45 -0.64 -43.97 -28.50
CA PHE A 45 0.70 -43.50 -28.87
C PHE A 45 1.57 -44.59 -29.50
N ILE A 46 1.49 -45.83 -29.00
CA ILE A 46 2.19 -46.97 -29.60
C ILE A 46 1.72 -47.19 -31.05
N ARG A 47 0.39 -47.24 -31.26
CA ARG A 47 -0.20 -47.47 -32.60
C ARG A 47 0.03 -46.28 -33.54
N ALA A 48 0.12 -45.06 -33.02
CA ALA A 48 0.48 -43.86 -33.79
C ALA A 48 1.97 -43.86 -34.18
N HIS A 49 2.84 -44.28 -33.27
CA HIS A 49 4.28 -44.40 -33.51
C HIS A 49 4.60 -45.44 -34.59
N GLU A 50 3.99 -46.63 -34.52
CA GLU A 50 4.12 -47.68 -35.53
C GLU A 50 3.73 -47.17 -36.92
N TRP A 51 2.62 -46.43 -37.03
CA TRP A 51 2.19 -45.84 -38.31
C TRP A 51 3.17 -44.79 -38.82
N CYS A 52 3.74 -43.96 -37.95
CA CYS A 52 4.76 -42.96 -38.34
C CYS A 52 6.07 -43.58 -38.85
N GLN A 53 6.38 -44.82 -38.47
CA GLN A 53 7.57 -45.55 -38.91
C GLN A 53 7.39 -46.28 -40.25
N GLU A 54 6.16 -46.43 -40.75
CA GLU A 54 5.90 -47.08 -42.04
C GLU A 54 6.44 -46.23 -43.22
N GLY A 55 6.91 -46.90 -44.28
CA GLY A 55 7.41 -46.23 -45.50
C GLY A 55 6.28 -45.75 -46.42
N LYS A 56 6.59 -44.80 -47.33
CA LYS A 56 5.60 -44.14 -48.22
C LYS A 56 4.74 -45.11 -49.05
N LEU A 57 5.31 -46.24 -49.49
CA LEU A 57 4.59 -47.26 -50.24
C LEU A 57 3.60 -48.03 -49.36
N LEU A 58 3.99 -48.31 -48.12
CA LEU A 58 3.15 -49.02 -47.14
C LEU A 58 2.00 -48.12 -46.68
N HIS A 59 2.24 -46.82 -46.50
CA HIS A 59 1.18 -45.84 -46.22
C HIS A 59 0.11 -45.78 -47.32
N LEU A 60 0.50 -45.92 -48.59
CA LEU A 60 -0.42 -45.93 -49.73
C LEU A 60 -1.27 -47.20 -49.77
N ILE A 61 -0.68 -48.36 -49.44
CA ILE A 61 -1.41 -49.63 -49.37
C ILE A 61 -2.37 -49.63 -48.17
N HIS A 62 -1.86 -49.24 -46.99
CA HIS A 62 -2.64 -49.23 -45.76
C HIS A 62 -3.75 -48.18 -45.75
N SER A 63 -3.62 -47.06 -46.48
CA SER A 63 -4.73 -46.10 -46.60
C SER A 63 -5.95 -46.70 -47.32
N ILE A 64 -5.77 -47.75 -48.11
CA ILE A 64 -6.84 -48.46 -48.82
C ILE A 64 -7.27 -49.71 -48.06
N THR A 65 -6.33 -50.51 -47.55
CA THR A 65 -6.64 -51.80 -46.90
C THR A 65 -7.03 -51.67 -45.43
N ARG A 66 -6.61 -50.59 -44.74
CA ARG A 66 -6.84 -50.34 -43.31
C ARG A 66 -7.05 -48.84 -43.06
N PRO A 67 -8.25 -48.30 -43.36
CA PRO A 67 -8.53 -46.88 -43.22
C PRO A 67 -8.19 -46.36 -41.81
N PRO A 68 -7.67 -45.13 -41.67
CA PRO A 68 -7.34 -44.55 -40.36
C PRO A 68 -8.52 -44.50 -39.40
N GLU A 69 -9.75 -44.36 -39.91
CA GLU A 69 -10.97 -44.46 -39.09
C GLU A 69 -11.07 -45.83 -38.42
N LEU A 70 -10.90 -46.94 -39.16
CA LEU A 70 -10.95 -48.30 -38.61
C LEU A 70 -9.77 -48.66 -37.68
N ARG A 71 -8.65 -47.93 -37.74
CA ARG A 71 -7.43 -48.23 -36.96
C ARG A 71 -7.37 -47.54 -35.60
N TYR A 72 -8.02 -46.39 -35.43
CA TYR A 72 -7.93 -45.59 -34.20
C TYR A 72 -9.28 -45.27 -33.55
N GLN A 73 -10.40 -45.52 -34.22
CA GLN A 73 -11.72 -45.17 -33.70
C GLN A 73 -12.07 -45.91 -32.41
N ASP A 74 -11.66 -47.17 -32.27
CA ASP A 74 -11.79 -47.97 -31.04
C ASP A 74 -11.15 -47.24 -29.83
N LEU A 75 -9.88 -46.85 -29.96
CA LEU A 75 -9.13 -46.20 -28.90
C LEU A 75 -9.63 -44.78 -28.62
N LEU A 76 -10.05 -44.04 -29.64
CA LEU A 76 -10.55 -42.67 -29.48
C LEU A 76 -11.92 -42.64 -28.81
N GLU A 77 -12.79 -43.60 -29.14
CA GLU A 77 -14.07 -43.79 -28.44
C GLU A 77 -13.83 -44.16 -26.97
N ASP A 78 -12.91 -45.08 -26.69
CA ASP A 78 -12.54 -45.46 -25.32
C ASP A 78 -11.93 -44.31 -24.51
N ILE A 79 -11.01 -43.52 -25.10
CA ILE A 79 -10.42 -42.34 -24.44
C ILE A 79 -11.52 -41.32 -24.10
N THR A 80 -12.42 -41.06 -25.05
CA THR A 80 -13.52 -40.11 -24.87
C THR A 80 -14.52 -40.60 -23.83
N ALA A 81 -14.82 -41.90 -23.81
CA ALA A 81 -15.71 -42.51 -22.84
C ALA A 81 -15.13 -42.44 -21.41
N ASN A 82 -13.87 -42.81 -21.23
CA ASN A 82 -13.20 -42.74 -19.92
C ASN A 82 -13.07 -41.31 -19.41
N ALA A 83 -12.78 -40.33 -20.29
CA ALA A 83 -12.75 -38.91 -19.91
C ALA A 83 -14.12 -38.42 -19.42
N ARG A 84 -15.21 -38.82 -20.09
CA ARG A 84 -16.58 -38.48 -19.67
C ARG A 84 -16.98 -39.17 -18.37
N GLU A 85 -16.53 -40.40 -18.14
CA GLU A 85 -16.77 -41.11 -16.89
C GLU A 85 -16.11 -40.39 -15.71
N ILE A 86 -14.87 -39.91 -15.87
CA ILE A 86 -14.17 -39.11 -14.86
C ILE A 86 -14.95 -37.82 -14.57
N ASP A 87 -15.41 -37.10 -15.59
CA ASP A 87 -16.25 -35.90 -15.42
C ASP A 87 -17.56 -36.20 -14.66
N HIS A 88 -18.21 -37.33 -14.95
CA HIS A 88 -19.44 -37.74 -14.27
C HIS A 88 -19.21 -38.12 -12.80
N LEU A 89 -18.12 -38.83 -12.52
CA LEU A 89 -17.71 -39.17 -11.15
C LEU A 89 -17.34 -37.91 -10.34
N ALA A 90 -16.68 -36.94 -10.98
CA ALA A 90 -16.37 -35.64 -10.39
C ALA A 90 -17.65 -34.85 -10.05
N ALA A 91 -18.58 -34.75 -11.00
CA ALA A 91 -19.86 -34.07 -10.80
C ALA A 91 -20.68 -34.72 -9.67
N SER A 92 -20.69 -36.05 -9.61
CA SER A 92 -21.35 -36.80 -8.54
C SER A 92 -20.69 -36.54 -7.17
N SER A 93 -19.34 -36.47 -7.14
CA SER A 93 -18.58 -36.16 -5.91
C SER A 93 -18.82 -34.72 -5.44
N ALA A 94 -18.86 -33.77 -6.37
CA ALA A 94 -19.19 -32.38 -6.08
C ALA A 94 -20.62 -32.22 -5.52
N GLN A 95 -21.60 -32.98 -6.01
CA GLN A 95 -22.95 -32.97 -5.47
C GLN A 95 -23.03 -33.51 -4.03
N VAL A 96 -22.21 -34.51 -3.69
CA VAL A 96 -22.09 -35.02 -2.31
C VAL A 96 -21.51 -33.96 -1.38
N GLU A 97 -20.47 -33.24 -1.81
CA GLU A 97 -19.90 -32.13 -1.03
C GLU A 97 -20.87 -30.96 -0.86
N ILE A 98 -21.63 -30.59 -1.91
CA ILE A 98 -22.67 -29.56 -1.82
C ILE A 98 -23.74 -29.95 -0.78
N ARG A 99 -24.10 -31.23 -0.71
CA ARG A 99 -25.03 -31.74 0.31
C ARG A 99 -24.44 -31.68 1.72
N ASP A 100 -23.17 -32.03 1.89
CA ASP A 100 -22.47 -31.95 3.19
C ASP A 100 -22.28 -30.49 3.64
N ILE A 101 -21.98 -29.58 2.71
CA ILE A 101 -21.94 -28.13 2.93
C ILE A 101 -23.32 -27.62 3.33
N SER A 102 -24.40 -28.07 2.68
CA SER A 102 -25.76 -27.71 3.06
C SER A 102 -26.11 -28.21 4.47
N PHE A 103 -25.69 -29.42 4.84
CA PHE A 103 -25.88 -29.95 6.20
C PHE A 103 -25.08 -29.14 7.25
N LYS A 104 -23.84 -28.76 6.94
CA LYS A 104 -23.01 -27.88 7.77
C LYS A 104 -23.59 -26.48 7.86
N LEU A 105 -24.12 -25.91 6.78
CA LEU A 105 -24.80 -24.61 6.77
C LEU A 105 -26.06 -24.62 7.61
N ASN A 106 -26.87 -25.69 7.55
CA ASN A 106 -28.05 -25.84 8.40
C ASN A 106 -27.66 -26.00 9.88
N THR A 107 -26.55 -26.69 10.16
CA THR A 107 -26.00 -26.82 11.53
C THR A 107 -25.46 -25.48 12.04
N ILE A 108 -24.82 -24.68 11.17
CA ILE A 108 -24.35 -23.33 11.48
C ILE A 108 -25.53 -22.39 11.67
N ALA A 109 -26.58 -22.47 10.84
CA ALA A 109 -27.80 -21.67 10.99
C ALA A 109 -28.51 -21.98 12.32
N ALA A 110 -28.64 -23.26 12.69
CA ALA A 110 -29.18 -23.67 13.99
C ALA A 110 -28.31 -23.18 15.17
N LYS A 111 -26.98 -23.19 15.02
CA LYS A 111 -26.07 -22.58 16.01
C LYS A 111 -26.21 -21.05 16.04
N LEU A 112 -26.43 -20.40 14.91
CA LEU A 112 -26.64 -18.96 14.80
C LEU A 112 -27.93 -18.53 15.49
N GLU A 113 -29.01 -19.28 15.34
CA GLU A 113 -30.28 -19.06 16.04
C GLU A 113 -30.12 -19.22 17.57
N SER A 114 -29.35 -20.23 18.01
CA SER A 114 -29.02 -20.39 19.44
C SER A 114 -28.15 -19.25 19.99
N PHE A 115 -27.26 -18.70 19.15
CA PHE A 115 -26.43 -17.54 19.50
C PHE A 115 -27.27 -16.25 19.55
N GLN A 116 -28.25 -16.11 18.64
CA GLN A 116 -29.13 -14.95 18.55
C GLN A 116 -30.06 -14.83 19.76
N ALA A 117 -30.52 -15.96 20.32
CA ALA A 117 -31.29 -16.00 21.56
C ALA A 117 -30.47 -15.59 22.80
N ILE A 118 -29.18 -15.94 22.85
CA ILE A 118 -28.25 -15.53 23.91
C ILE A 118 -27.82 -14.06 23.73
N GLN A 119 -27.76 -13.57 22.49
CA GLN A 119 -27.35 -12.21 22.16
C GLN A 119 -28.43 -11.17 22.51
N SER A 120 -29.72 -11.51 22.50
CA SER A 120 -30.79 -10.56 22.88
C SER A 120 -30.72 -10.10 24.33
N SER A 121 -30.25 -10.94 25.27
CA SER A 121 -30.08 -10.54 26.68
C SER A 121 -28.78 -9.76 26.89
N ALA A 122 -27.72 -10.12 26.18
CA ALA A 122 -26.46 -9.38 26.18
C ALA A 122 -26.58 -8.01 25.47
N LEU A 123 -27.46 -7.87 24.47
CA LEU A 123 -27.66 -6.63 23.72
C LEU A 123 -28.23 -5.51 24.59
N LEU A 124 -29.08 -5.82 25.58
CA LEU A 124 -29.64 -4.80 26.47
C LEU A 124 -28.59 -4.26 27.45
N HIS A 125 -27.75 -5.14 27.99
CA HIS A 125 -26.66 -4.76 28.90
C HIS A 125 -25.50 -4.10 28.15
N THR A 126 -25.17 -4.57 26.95
CA THR A 126 -24.14 -3.93 26.11
C THR A 126 -24.63 -2.60 25.55
N HIS A 127 -25.91 -2.41 25.22
CA HIS A 127 -26.41 -1.06 24.85
C HIS A 127 -26.26 -0.07 26.00
N GLN A 128 -26.55 -0.47 27.24
CA GLN A 128 -26.40 0.42 28.40
C GLN A 128 -24.92 0.71 28.71
N THR A 129 -24.04 -0.28 28.58
CA THR A 129 -22.59 -0.09 28.75
C THR A 129 -21.97 0.66 27.57
N ILE A 130 -22.47 0.49 26.33
CA ILE A 130 -22.04 1.22 25.15
C ILE A 130 -22.52 2.66 25.20
N VAL A 131 -23.74 2.94 25.69
CA VAL A 131 -24.23 4.32 25.88
C VAL A 131 -23.44 5.01 27.01
N ALA A 132 -23.21 4.34 28.13
CA ALA A 132 -22.35 4.87 29.20
C ALA A 132 -20.89 5.04 28.75
N LYS A 133 -20.36 4.11 27.94
CA LYS A 133 -19.04 4.27 27.32
C LYS A 133 -19.05 5.33 26.22
N LEU A 134 -20.12 5.52 25.46
CA LEU A 134 -20.25 6.58 24.45
C LEU A 134 -20.32 7.95 25.11
N GLU A 135 -20.95 8.07 26.28
CA GLU A 135 -20.95 9.30 27.07
C GLU A 135 -19.56 9.57 27.66
N SER A 136 -18.85 8.53 28.14
CA SER A 136 -17.45 8.66 28.58
C SER A 136 -16.47 8.92 27.42
N PHE A 137 -16.75 8.37 26.23
CA PHE A 137 -15.98 8.54 25.01
C PHE A 137 -16.31 9.87 24.34
N GLN A 138 -17.54 10.38 24.44
CA GLN A 138 -17.88 11.76 24.06
C GLN A 138 -17.26 12.73 25.04
N ALA A 139 -17.15 12.44 26.34
CA ALA A 139 -16.43 13.26 27.31
C ALA A 139 -14.91 13.25 27.09
N LEU A 140 -14.31 12.11 26.74
CA LEU A 140 -12.89 11.99 26.37
C LEU A 140 -12.57 12.54 24.97
N HIS A 141 -13.49 12.39 24.02
CA HIS A 141 -13.32 12.93 22.67
C HIS A 141 -13.61 14.43 22.63
N SER A 142 -14.45 14.97 23.53
CA SER A 142 -14.60 16.41 23.72
C SER A 142 -13.45 17.03 24.53
N SER A 143 -12.64 16.26 25.27
CA SER A 143 -11.37 16.73 25.83
C SER A 143 -10.17 16.59 24.88
N ALA A 144 -10.20 15.62 23.95
CA ALA A 144 -9.25 15.53 22.82
C ALA A 144 -9.61 16.48 21.65
N GLN A 145 -10.85 16.96 21.60
CA GLN A 145 -11.24 18.19 20.92
C GLN A 145 -11.02 19.42 21.82
N LEU A 146 -9.90 19.46 22.55
CA LEU A 146 -9.28 20.73 22.89
C LEU A 146 -8.91 21.39 21.57
N ASP A 147 -9.84 22.20 21.09
CA ASP A 147 -9.84 23.10 19.95
C ASP A 147 -8.50 23.14 19.20
N THR A 148 -8.23 22.12 18.37
CA THR A 148 -7.04 22.06 17.50
C THR A 148 -7.04 23.23 16.52
N ASN A 149 -8.22 23.81 16.23
CA ASN A 149 -8.31 25.03 15.46
C ASN A 149 -7.76 26.22 16.25
N GLN A 150 -7.98 26.31 17.56
CA GLN A 150 -7.31 27.29 18.43
C GLN A 150 -5.80 27.06 18.47
N MET A 151 -5.34 25.83 18.73
CA MET A 151 -3.91 25.55 18.93
C MET A 151 -3.07 25.74 17.65
N LEU A 152 -3.60 25.42 16.47
CA LEU A 152 -2.97 25.71 15.16
C LEU A 152 -3.06 27.20 14.78
N SER A 153 -4.19 27.85 15.06
CA SER A 153 -4.33 29.30 14.86
C SER A 153 -3.38 30.07 15.77
N ASP A 154 -3.17 29.61 17.01
CA ASP A 154 -2.21 30.17 17.96
C ASP A 154 -0.76 29.96 17.51
N LEU A 155 -0.45 28.82 16.91
CA LEU A 155 0.89 28.52 16.36
C LEU A 155 1.19 29.37 15.12
N GLN A 156 0.22 29.55 14.23
CA GLN A 156 0.31 30.43 13.05
C GLN A 156 0.32 31.91 13.45
N PHE A 157 -0.46 32.30 14.46
CA PHE A 157 -0.45 33.63 15.06
C PHE A 157 0.91 33.92 15.72
N SER A 158 1.48 32.95 16.45
CA SER A 158 2.82 33.05 17.03
C SER A 158 3.91 33.25 15.97
N GLN A 159 3.80 32.56 14.82
CA GLN A 159 4.70 32.76 13.68
C GLN A 159 4.60 34.16 13.07
N ILE A 160 3.38 34.69 12.86
CA ILE A 160 3.15 36.07 12.40
C ILE A 160 3.68 37.08 13.43
N MET A 161 3.41 36.85 14.72
CA MET A 161 3.87 37.69 15.84
C MET A 161 5.39 37.75 15.93
N SER A 162 6.11 36.67 15.63
CA SER A 162 7.59 36.63 15.61
C SER A 162 8.21 37.54 14.54
N HIS A 163 7.48 37.81 13.45
CA HIS A 163 7.91 38.69 12.37
C HIS A 163 7.54 40.16 12.62
N ILE A 164 6.43 40.42 13.32
CA ILE A 164 5.95 41.78 13.62
C ILE A 164 6.63 42.39 14.85
N SER A 165 6.97 41.58 15.87
CA SER A 165 7.60 42.06 17.12
C SER A 165 8.97 42.72 16.92
N LYS A 166 9.58 42.57 15.73
CA LYS A 166 10.82 43.26 15.31
C LYS A 166 10.59 44.68 14.76
N GLY A 167 9.34 45.15 14.66
CA GLY A 167 8.98 46.46 14.08
C GLY A 167 9.21 47.66 15.01
N LYS A 168 9.52 48.83 14.43
CA LYS A 168 9.93 50.05 15.17
C LYS A 168 8.83 50.78 15.96
N LEU A 169 7.55 50.39 15.82
CA LEU A 169 6.41 51.05 16.46
C LEU A 169 6.02 50.44 17.82
N GLY A 170 6.58 49.30 18.21
CA GLY A 170 6.33 48.64 19.51
C GLY A 170 4.89 48.11 19.68
N ASP A 171 4.55 47.70 20.91
CA ASP A 171 3.22 47.17 21.23
C ASP A 171 2.12 48.27 21.20
N PRO A 172 0.99 48.06 20.48
CA PRO A 172 -0.07 49.06 20.34
C PRO A 172 -0.75 49.47 21.66
N MET A 173 -0.83 48.54 22.62
CA MET A 173 -1.49 48.77 23.90
C MET A 173 -0.56 49.54 24.85
N GLU A 174 0.74 49.24 24.84
CA GLU A 174 1.74 50.05 25.54
C GLU A 174 1.80 51.48 24.99
N ALA A 175 1.79 51.64 23.66
CA ALA A 175 1.72 52.94 23.03
C ALA A 175 0.45 53.69 23.45
N PHE A 176 -0.71 53.05 23.44
CA PHE A 176 -1.97 53.65 23.87
C PHE A 176 -1.96 54.06 25.35
N ARG A 177 -1.52 53.18 26.26
CA ARG A 177 -1.40 53.48 27.70
C ARG A 177 -0.42 54.62 27.96
N PHE A 178 0.72 54.64 27.27
CA PHE A 178 1.66 55.76 27.34
C PHE A 178 1.01 57.07 26.92
N ASN A 179 0.25 57.07 25.82
CA ASN A 179 -0.47 58.23 25.31
C ASN A 179 -1.56 58.73 26.28
N ILE A 180 -2.29 57.82 26.93
CA ILE A 180 -3.26 58.14 28.00
C ILE A 180 -2.54 58.75 29.20
N SER A 181 -1.41 58.18 29.65
CA SER A 181 -0.66 58.70 30.79
C SER A 181 -0.11 60.11 30.52
N LEU A 182 0.30 60.39 29.29
CA LEU A 182 0.71 61.72 28.83
C LEU A 182 -0.45 62.71 28.84
N GLN A 183 -1.63 62.29 28.40
CA GLN A 183 -2.86 63.09 28.46
C GLN A 183 -3.23 63.40 29.92
N MET A 184 -3.22 62.41 30.82
CA MET A 184 -3.54 62.61 32.24
C MET A 184 -2.54 63.54 32.95
N ARG A 185 -1.24 63.46 32.61
CA ARG A 185 -0.21 64.38 33.11
C ARG A 185 -0.41 65.80 32.61
N GLN A 186 -0.87 65.97 31.37
CA GLN A 186 -1.16 67.28 30.77
C GLN A 186 -2.46 67.89 31.33
N ASP A 187 -3.49 67.08 31.57
CA ASP A 187 -4.76 67.50 32.16
C ASP A 187 -4.60 67.97 33.63
N ARG A 188 -3.62 67.41 34.36
CA ARG A 188 -3.27 67.86 35.72
C ARG A 188 -2.44 69.15 35.74
N ALA A 189 -1.77 69.52 34.65
CA ALA A 189 -0.76 70.58 34.64
C ALA A 189 -1.28 71.96 34.20
N ARG A 190 -2.46 72.10 33.57
CA ARG A 190 -3.08 73.41 33.27
C ARG A 190 -4.54 73.29 32.83
N LEU A 191 -5.42 74.04 33.53
CA LEU A 191 -6.64 74.62 32.98
C LEU A 191 -6.24 75.78 32.06
N SER A 192 -6.35 75.65 30.73
CA SER A 192 -6.65 76.78 29.83
C SER A 192 -6.79 76.34 28.37
N GLY A 193 -7.87 76.81 27.74
CA GLY A 193 -7.72 77.51 26.47
C GLY A 193 -8.01 76.73 25.20
N THR A 194 -9.30 76.49 24.97
CA THR A 194 -9.98 76.50 23.66
C THR A 194 -9.14 76.11 22.44
N THR A 195 -9.22 74.84 22.05
CA THR A 195 -9.19 74.56 20.61
C THR A 195 -10.61 74.71 20.11
N ASN A 196 -10.81 75.56 19.11
CA ASN A 196 -12.02 75.67 18.31
C ASN A 196 -12.71 74.30 18.22
N GLU A 197 -14.03 74.26 18.37
CA GLU A 197 -14.84 73.05 18.31
C GLU A 197 -14.81 72.46 16.89
N PHE A 198 -13.66 72.00 16.43
CA PHE A 198 -13.45 71.46 15.09
C PHE A 198 -14.27 70.17 14.91
N TRP A 199 -14.66 69.52 16.02
CA TRP A 199 -15.63 68.44 16.04
C TRP A 199 -17.04 68.85 15.59
N GLN A 200 -17.37 70.14 15.67
CA GLN A 200 -18.58 70.71 15.07
C GLN A 200 -18.40 71.08 13.59
N SER A 201 -17.20 70.93 13.02
CA SER A 201 -16.98 71.26 11.61
C SER A 201 -17.92 70.44 10.71
N PRO A 202 -18.48 71.05 9.65
CA PRO A 202 -19.37 70.35 8.73
C PRO A 202 -18.73 69.08 8.15
N LYS A 203 -17.43 69.10 7.90
CA LYS A 203 -16.68 67.93 7.41
C LYS A 203 -16.68 66.78 8.40
N LEU A 204 -16.51 67.05 9.69
CA LEU A 204 -16.51 65.99 10.70
C LEU A 204 -17.92 65.48 10.98
N LYS A 205 -18.94 66.37 10.97
CA LYS A 205 -20.35 65.96 11.05
C LYS A 205 -20.78 65.09 9.86
N VAL A 206 -20.37 65.45 8.64
CA VAL A 206 -20.62 64.64 7.44
C VAL A 206 -19.90 63.31 7.53
N TRP A 207 -18.66 63.29 8.03
CA TRP A 207 -17.92 62.05 8.25
C TRP A 207 -18.61 61.15 9.30
N SER A 208 -19.03 61.69 10.44
CA SER A 208 -19.65 60.91 11.52
C SER A 208 -21.08 60.46 11.22
N SER A 209 -21.77 61.11 10.28
CA SER A 209 -23.14 60.77 9.86
C SER A 209 -23.22 60.03 8.53
N ALA A 210 -22.08 59.73 7.90
CA ALA A 210 -22.06 59.00 6.63
C ALA A 210 -22.51 57.55 6.84
N PRO A 211 -23.45 57.02 6.02
CA PRO A 211 -23.88 55.63 6.09
C PRO A 211 -22.86 54.65 5.48
N GLU A 212 -21.81 55.15 4.84
CA GLU A 212 -20.75 54.39 4.18
C GLU A 212 -19.39 54.66 4.83
N SER A 213 -18.40 53.81 4.53
CA SER A 213 -17.02 54.02 4.97
C SER A 213 -16.44 55.34 4.42
N LYS A 214 -16.08 56.27 5.30
CA LYS A 214 -15.47 57.56 4.95
C LYS A 214 -14.15 57.77 5.71
N VAL A 215 -13.24 58.52 5.10
CA VAL A 215 -11.96 58.92 5.69
C VAL A 215 -11.98 60.41 6.01
N ALA A 216 -11.57 60.77 7.23
CA ALA A 216 -11.36 62.16 7.63
C ALA A 216 -9.87 62.38 7.96
N ILE A 217 -9.25 63.36 7.29
CA ILE A 217 -7.86 63.76 7.55
C ILE A 217 -7.88 65.06 8.34
N ILE A 218 -7.43 65.00 9.60
CA ILE A 218 -7.34 66.17 10.47
C ILE A 218 -5.93 66.74 10.37
N LYS A 219 -5.79 67.89 9.70
CA LYS A 219 -4.52 68.63 9.62
C LYS A 219 -4.45 69.64 10.77
N GLY A 220 -3.48 69.49 11.67
CA GLY A 220 -3.23 70.42 12.77
C GLY A 220 -1.81 70.99 12.69
N GLY A 221 -1.67 72.30 12.93
CA GLY A 221 -0.36 72.92 13.11
C GLY A 221 0.32 72.46 14.42
N TYR A 222 1.61 72.77 14.60
CA TYR A 222 2.39 72.34 15.77
C TYR A 222 1.69 72.68 17.10
N HIS A 223 1.03 73.84 17.21
CA HIS A 223 0.30 74.26 18.42
C HIS A 223 -0.95 73.42 18.73
N ALA A 224 -1.60 72.81 17.73
CA ALA A 224 -2.80 71.97 17.88
C ALA A 224 -2.48 70.47 18.07
N ARG A 225 -1.19 70.09 18.11
CA ARG A 225 -0.75 68.69 18.19
C ARG A 225 -1.29 67.96 19.42
N HIS A 226 -1.34 68.65 20.55
CA HIS A 226 -1.80 68.07 21.82
C HIS A 226 -3.31 67.84 21.81
N ALA A 227 -4.08 68.80 21.29
CA ALA A 227 -5.53 68.68 21.14
C ALA A 227 -5.93 67.62 20.11
N SER A 228 -5.20 67.53 18.98
CA SER A 228 -5.45 66.50 17.96
C SER A 228 -5.16 65.10 18.50
N ARG A 229 -4.05 64.95 19.24
CA ARG A 229 -3.69 63.70 19.91
C ARG A 229 -4.73 63.30 20.96
N ARG A 230 -5.19 64.26 21.78
CA ARG A 230 -6.26 64.08 22.76
C ARG A 230 -7.57 63.63 22.11
N PHE A 231 -7.96 64.25 21.01
CA PHE A 231 -9.16 63.87 20.27
C PHE A 231 -9.10 62.43 19.76
N CYS A 232 -7.97 62.02 19.15
CA CYS A 232 -7.79 60.63 18.70
C CYS A 232 -7.85 59.63 19.86
N ILE A 233 -7.20 59.92 20.99
CA ILE A 233 -7.25 59.05 22.18
C ILE A 233 -8.68 58.92 22.70
N ASN A 234 -9.40 60.04 22.82
CA ASN A 234 -10.78 60.05 23.28
C ASN A 234 -11.71 59.24 22.36
N ILE A 235 -11.55 59.33 21.03
CA ILE A 235 -12.31 58.50 20.08
C ILE A 235 -12.04 57.02 20.31
N ILE A 236 -10.76 56.63 20.40
CA ILE A 236 -10.39 55.22 20.62
C ILE A 236 -11.00 54.72 21.93
N GLN A 237 -10.88 55.50 23.02
CA GLN A 237 -11.47 55.14 24.33
C GLN A 237 -12.99 55.01 24.27
N GLN A 238 -13.70 55.92 23.59
CA GLN A 238 -15.15 55.84 23.45
C GLN A 238 -15.58 54.61 22.65
N LEU A 239 -14.94 54.34 21.52
CA LEU A 239 -15.25 53.18 20.68
C LEU A 239 -14.97 51.87 21.42
N GLN A 240 -13.85 51.77 22.13
CA GLN A 240 -13.53 50.63 22.99
C GLN A 240 -14.57 50.44 24.11
N SER A 241 -15.02 51.53 24.76
CA SER A 241 -16.05 51.45 25.83
C SER A 241 -17.40 50.93 25.35
N LYS A 242 -17.66 51.02 24.04
CA LYS A 242 -18.87 50.54 23.37
C LYS A 242 -18.67 49.18 22.70
N ASN A 243 -17.56 48.48 22.96
CA ASN A 243 -17.17 47.22 22.31
C ASN A 243 -17.15 47.30 20.77
N ILE A 244 -16.89 48.49 20.21
CA ILE A 244 -16.76 48.66 18.76
C ILE A 244 -15.31 48.31 18.37
N PRO A 245 -15.10 47.37 17.43
CA PRO A 245 -13.77 47.02 16.95
C PRO A 245 -13.07 48.25 16.36
N VAL A 246 -11.91 48.60 16.92
CA VAL A 246 -11.12 49.75 16.50
C VAL A 246 -9.65 49.37 16.44
N VAL A 247 -8.96 49.84 15.40
CA VAL A 247 -7.50 49.71 15.26
C VAL A 247 -6.89 51.10 15.20
N TRP A 248 -5.70 51.26 15.77
CA TRP A 248 -5.04 52.56 15.86
C TRP A 248 -3.53 52.45 15.65
N ALA A 249 -2.88 53.55 15.30
CA ALA A 249 -1.43 53.62 15.32
C ALA A 249 -1.03 54.88 16.08
N LEU A 250 -0.39 54.68 17.23
CA LEU A 250 0.07 55.76 18.10
C LEU A 250 1.55 55.59 18.36
N ARG A 251 2.26 56.72 18.52
CA ARG A 251 3.68 56.69 18.86
C ARG A 251 3.86 56.36 20.34
N GLY A 252 4.57 55.28 20.65
CA GLY A 252 4.93 54.86 22.01
C GLY A 252 6.12 55.62 22.63
N PRO A 253 6.53 55.25 23.85
CA PRO A 253 7.76 55.77 24.47
C PRO A 253 8.97 55.24 23.69
N GLN A 254 9.88 56.13 23.27
CA GLN A 254 11.09 55.72 22.54
C GLN A 254 12.10 55.08 23.51
N ASN A 255 12.63 53.91 23.17
CA ASN A 255 13.94 53.48 23.66
C ASN A 255 15.00 54.17 22.78
N ASN A 256 15.89 54.93 23.42
CA ASN A 256 16.83 55.88 22.80
C ASN A 256 18.00 55.23 22.02
N THR A 257 17.81 54.18 21.21
CA THR A 257 18.96 53.50 20.59
C THR A 257 18.97 53.28 19.08
N GLU A 258 17.94 53.63 18.29
CA GLU A 258 18.11 53.65 16.82
C GLU A 258 17.35 54.80 16.12
N GLU A 259 18.11 55.72 15.52
CA GLU A 259 17.61 56.81 14.67
C GLU A 259 17.09 56.26 13.33
N GLY A 260 15.79 55.97 13.22
CA GLY A 260 15.14 55.74 11.94
C GLY A 260 13.66 56.08 11.98
N LYS A 261 13.17 56.86 11.00
CA LYS A 261 11.72 57.09 10.81
C LYS A 261 11.03 55.74 10.56
N ALA A 262 9.91 55.48 11.25
CA ALA A 262 9.09 54.30 11.01
C ALA A 262 8.61 54.29 9.54
N SER A 263 8.74 53.16 8.86
CA SER A 263 8.33 53.01 7.47
C SER A 263 6.81 52.83 7.35
N THR A 264 6.25 53.08 6.16
CA THR A 264 4.83 52.79 5.87
C THR A 264 4.51 51.30 6.09
N ALA A 265 5.46 50.41 5.82
CA ALA A 265 5.31 48.97 6.07
C ALA A 265 5.22 48.66 7.58
N ASP A 266 5.96 49.38 8.43
CA ASP A 266 5.85 49.22 9.88
C ASP A 266 4.47 49.65 10.40
N LEU A 267 3.90 50.71 9.81
CA LEU A 267 2.53 51.15 10.12
C LEU A 267 1.50 50.09 9.75
N PHE A 268 1.57 49.51 8.55
CA PHE A 268 0.63 48.47 8.13
C PHE A 268 0.75 47.20 8.96
N LYS A 269 1.97 46.74 9.26
CA LYS A 269 2.20 45.60 10.17
C LYS A 269 1.57 45.84 11.54
N HIS A 270 1.69 47.06 12.07
CA HIS A 270 1.12 47.46 13.36
C HIS A 270 -0.42 47.47 13.37
N LEU A 271 -1.06 47.87 12.26
CA LEU A 271 -2.52 47.85 12.11
C LEU A 271 -3.07 46.44 11.88
N ILE A 272 -2.39 45.65 11.04
CA ILE A 272 -2.75 44.24 10.77
C ILE A 272 -2.71 43.42 12.06
N LEU A 273 -1.70 43.62 12.91
CA LEU A 273 -1.59 42.97 14.21
C LEU A 273 -2.80 43.20 15.11
N GLN A 274 -3.34 44.42 15.12
CA GLN A 274 -4.55 44.72 15.89
C GLN A 274 -5.79 44.12 15.23
N ALA A 275 -5.86 44.14 13.90
CA ALA A 275 -6.96 43.53 13.15
C ALA A 275 -7.10 42.03 13.43
N PHE A 276 -5.97 41.32 13.55
CA PHE A 276 -5.93 39.89 13.91
C PHE A 276 -6.47 39.58 15.31
N LYS A 277 -6.32 40.52 16.26
CA LYS A 277 -6.75 40.34 17.66
C LYS A 277 -8.24 40.68 17.88
N LEU A 278 -8.93 41.17 16.85
CA LEU A 278 -10.35 41.49 16.94
C LEU A 278 -11.19 40.20 16.79
N PRO A 279 -12.27 40.01 17.56
CA PRO A 279 -13.15 38.86 17.41
C PRO A 279 -13.72 38.81 15.99
N GLN A 280 -13.39 37.76 15.24
CA GLN A 280 -13.94 37.53 13.90
C GLN A 280 -14.86 36.32 13.92
N ASP A 281 -16.12 36.52 13.54
CA ASP A 281 -17.03 35.42 13.26
C ASP A 281 -16.66 34.83 11.89
N CYS A 282 -16.27 33.56 11.85
CA CYS A 282 -15.95 32.75 10.65
C CYS A 282 -14.56 32.93 10.04
N ILE A 283 -13.54 32.43 10.73
CA ILE A 283 -12.23 32.16 10.12
C ILE A 283 -12.02 30.64 10.03
N THR A 284 -11.78 30.14 8.81
CA THR A 284 -11.39 28.73 8.61
C THR A 284 -9.87 28.59 8.59
N GLU A 285 -9.33 27.45 9.01
CA GLU A 285 -7.89 27.12 9.00
C GLU A 285 -7.21 27.38 7.64
N ARG A 286 -7.95 27.11 6.55
CA ARG A 286 -7.50 27.39 5.18
C ARG A 286 -7.32 28.88 4.92
N THR A 287 -8.20 29.72 5.44
CA THR A 287 -8.10 31.18 5.31
C THR A 287 -6.90 31.70 6.11
N MET A 288 -6.67 31.18 7.31
CA MET A 288 -5.53 31.56 8.16
C MET A 288 -4.18 31.17 7.59
N SER A 289 -4.04 29.94 7.11
CA SER A 289 -2.79 29.49 6.47
C SER A 289 -2.45 30.31 5.23
N LEU A 290 -3.46 30.68 4.43
CA LEU A 290 -3.29 31.50 3.23
C LEU A 290 -2.91 32.94 3.57
N GLN A 291 -3.53 33.52 4.60
CA GLN A 291 -3.18 34.86 5.11
C GLN A 291 -1.78 34.89 5.74
N CYS A 292 -1.38 33.84 6.46
CA CYS A 292 -0.02 33.70 7.00
C CYS A 292 1.03 33.60 5.89
N ALA A 293 0.76 32.81 4.83
CA ALA A 293 1.64 32.71 3.67
C ALA A 293 1.74 34.02 2.88
N GLN A 294 0.64 34.77 2.76
CA GLN A 294 0.63 36.11 2.14
C GLN A 294 1.38 37.13 2.99
N PHE A 295 1.23 37.08 4.32
CA PHE A 295 1.97 37.91 5.27
C PHE A 295 3.49 37.73 5.13
N HIS A 296 3.97 36.49 5.00
CA HIS A 296 5.39 36.20 4.83
C HIS A 296 5.97 36.58 3.44
N ARG A 297 5.12 36.74 2.42
CA ARG A 297 5.54 37.11 1.05
C ARG A 297 5.38 38.60 0.73
N ALA A 298 4.70 39.37 1.58
CA ALA A 298 4.41 40.78 1.36
C ALA A 298 5.69 41.63 1.47
N ASN A 299 6.13 42.20 0.36
CA ASN A 299 7.37 43.01 0.29
C ASN A 299 7.10 44.44 -0.18
N LEU A 300 5.97 44.71 -0.86
CA LEU A 300 5.59 46.04 -1.35
C LEU A 300 4.46 46.62 -0.49
N GLU A 301 4.35 47.96 -0.44
CA GLU A 301 3.28 48.66 0.32
C GLU A 301 1.87 48.23 -0.11
N GLN A 302 1.71 47.88 -1.39
CA GLN A 302 0.45 47.44 -1.97
C GLN A 302 0.03 46.04 -1.47
N ASP A 303 1.00 45.16 -1.22
CA ASP A 303 0.74 43.83 -0.65
C ASP A 303 0.21 43.95 0.79
N TRP A 304 0.81 44.85 1.57
CA TRP A 304 0.39 45.14 2.94
C TRP A 304 -1.02 45.75 3.00
N LEU A 305 -1.35 46.64 2.06
CA LEU A 305 -2.69 47.22 1.91
C LEU A 305 -3.74 46.17 1.53
N GLN A 306 -3.40 45.28 0.59
CA GLN A 306 -4.29 44.19 0.18
C GLN A 306 -4.52 43.20 1.31
N LEU A 307 -3.48 42.89 2.09
CA LEU A 307 -3.55 42.03 3.26
C LEU A 307 -4.42 42.65 4.36
N LEU A 308 -4.22 43.92 4.70
CA LEU A 308 -5.08 44.65 5.63
C LEU A 308 -6.54 44.68 5.13
N GLY A 309 -6.74 44.93 3.84
CA GLY A 309 -8.06 44.90 3.19
C GLY A 309 -8.74 43.54 3.30
N SER A 310 -7.99 42.43 3.30
CA SER A 310 -8.55 41.09 3.42
C SER A 310 -9.20 40.82 4.79
N PHE A 311 -8.74 41.49 5.86
CA PHE A 311 -9.35 41.38 7.20
C PHE A 311 -10.67 42.14 7.33
N TYR A 312 -10.86 43.20 6.53
CA TYR A 312 -12.06 44.04 6.58
C TYR A 312 -13.03 43.81 5.42
N GLY A 313 -12.56 43.17 4.34
CA GLY A 313 -13.25 43.03 3.06
C GLY A 313 -14.41 42.04 3.05
N GLN A 314 -14.60 41.21 4.08
CA GLN A 314 -15.72 40.26 4.11
C GLN A 314 -16.98 40.76 4.84
N ARG A 315 -16.94 41.91 5.53
CA ARG A 315 -18.12 42.43 6.25
C ARG A 315 -18.51 43.89 5.92
N TRP A 316 -17.67 44.68 5.22
CA TRP A 316 -17.90 46.14 5.13
C TRP A 316 -17.66 46.82 3.77
N PHE A 317 -17.30 46.10 2.69
CA PHE A 317 -17.12 46.69 1.35
C PHE A 317 -17.99 45.99 0.30
N SER A 318 -19.14 46.57 0.02
CA SER A 318 -19.90 46.36 -1.22
C SER A 318 -19.45 47.38 -2.27
N GLU A 319 -19.00 46.85 -3.42
CA GLU A 319 -18.58 47.49 -4.68
C GLU A 319 -17.09 47.85 -4.88
N PRO A 320 -16.51 47.49 -6.06
CA PRO A 320 -15.10 47.67 -6.35
C PRO A 320 -14.80 49.01 -7.03
N PHE A 321 -13.95 49.82 -6.41
CA PHE A 321 -13.22 50.91 -7.08
C PHE A 321 -11.86 50.38 -7.52
N CYS A 322 -11.60 50.32 -8.84
CA CYS A 322 -10.61 51.19 -9.50
C CYS A 322 -10.33 50.70 -10.93
N SER A 323 -10.80 51.47 -11.90
CA SER A 323 -10.29 51.50 -13.26
C SER A 323 -9.08 52.43 -13.35
N LEU A 324 -8.00 51.98 -13.99
CA LEU A 324 -7.14 52.71 -14.96
C LEU A 324 -5.70 52.15 -14.94
N GLN A 325 -5.33 51.32 -15.94
CA GLN A 325 -4.40 51.74 -17.00
C GLN A 325 -4.33 50.68 -18.12
N LYS A 326 -4.53 51.14 -19.35
CA LYS A 326 -4.55 50.40 -20.61
C LYS A 326 -3.26 49.62 -20.89
N ARG A 327 -3.38 48.40 -21.43
CA ARG A 327 -2.70 48.00 -22.68
C ARG A 327 -3.41 46.82 -23.37
N SER A 328 -4.09 47.18 -24.46
CA SER A 328 -4.33 46.41 -25.69
C SER A 328 -4.16 44.87 -25.61
N SER A 329 -5.27 44.17 -25.43
CA SER A 329 -5.55 42.93 -26.18
C SER A 329 -7.06 42.77 -26.31
N THR A 330 -7.49 42.48 -27.52
CA THR A 330 -8.86 42.32 -27.99
C THR A 330 -9.69 41.45 -27.04
N MET A 331 -10.66 42.07 -26.36
CA MET A 331 -11.64 41.38 -25.51
C MET A 331 -12.69 40.72 -26.41
N MET A 332 -12.59 39.40 -26.56
CA MET A 332 -13.69 38.54 -27.04
C MET A 332 -14.83 38.54 -26.01
N THR A 333 -16.06 38.56 -26.48
CA THR A 333 -17.26 38.59 -25.63
C THR A 333 -17.60 37.18 -25.07
N PRO A 334 -18.38 37.05 -23.98
CA PRO A 334 -18.79 35.74 -23.42
C PRO A 334 -19.58 34.84 -24.38
N ARG A 335 -19.99 35.36 -25.56
CA ARG A 335 -20.60 34.60 -26.65
C ARG A 335 -19.64 33.61 -27.33
N ASP A 336 -18.32 33.78 -27.21
CA ASP A 336 -17.33 32.99 -27.97
C ASP A 336 -16.83 31.73 -27.25
N PHE A 337 -17.24 31.47 -26.00
CA PHE A 337 -16.67 30.38 -25.20
C PHE A 337 -17.36 29.02 -25.41
N HIS A 338 -18.67 29.01 -25.72
CA HIS A 338 -19.49 27.80 -25.71
C HIS A 338 -19.69 27.12 -27.08
N SER A 339 -19.28 27.76 -28.18
CA SER A 339 -19.44 27.28 -29.56
C SER A 339 -18.12 27.27 -30.36
N ASN A 340 -16.97 27.46 -29.70
CA ASN A 340 -15.67 27.45 -30.36
C ASN A 340 -15.06 26.02 -30.32
N PRO A 341 -14.90 25.32 -31.46
CA PRO A 341 -14.37 23.95 -31.50
C PRO A 341 -13.03 23.74 -30.76
N PRO A 342 -12.00 24.61 -30.88
CA PRO A 342 -10.74 24.47 -30.13
C PRO A 342 -10.93 24.55 -28.61
N THR A 343 -11.83 25.38 -28.07
CA THR A 343 -12.04 25.46 -26.61
C THR A 343 -12.71 24.18 -26.09
N SER A 344 -13.63 23.60 -26.86
CA SER A 344 -14.29 22.34 -26.52
C SER A 344 -13.31 21.16 -26.49
N ILE A 345 -12.44 21.05 -27.49
CA ILE A 345 -11.40 20.00 -27.55
C ILE A 345 -10.38 20.18 -26.42
N ALA A 346 -9.98 21.42 -26.12
CA ALA A 346 -9.13 21.75 -24.99
C ALA A 346 -9.72 21.29 -23.64
N LEU A 347 -10.98 21.66 -23.38
CA LEU A 347 -11.67 21.30 -22.13
C LEU A 347 -11.89 19.79 -22.02
N ALA A 348 -12.23 19.10 -23.11
CA ALA A 348 -12.38 17.65 -23.12
C ALA A 348 -11.07 16.94 -22.70
N LEU A 349 -9.92 17.37 -23.24
CA LEU A 349 -8.61 16.83 -22.90
C LEU A 349 -8.25 17.09 -21.43
N LEU A 350 -8.40 18.33 -20.96
CA LEU A 350 -8.08 18.70 -19.57
C LEU A 350 -8.98 17.98 -18.56
N LEU A 351 -10.27 17.81 -18.87
CA LEU A 351 -11.20 17.09 -18.01
C LEU A 351 -10.96 15.58 -18.03
N ALA A 352 -10.48 15.00 -19.14
CA ALA A 352 -10.06 13.60 -19.18
C ALA A 352 -8.83 13.35 -18.30
N VAL A 353 -7.85 14.27 -18.31
CA VAL A 353 -6.70 14.26 -17.39
C VAL A 353 -7.18 14.42 -15.94
N ALA A 354 -8.03 15.41 -15.65
CA ALA A 354 -8.55 15.64 -14.31
C ALA A 354 -9.35 14.44 -13.77
N ALA A 355 -10.20 13.81 -14.60
CA ALA A 355 -10.94 12.61 -14.24
C ALA A 355 -10.02 11.40 -14.00
N SER A 356 -8.87 11.33 -14.67
CA SER A 356 -7.87 10.28 -14.44
C SER A 356 -7.07 10.52 -13.16
N TYR A 357 -6.69 11.77 -12.89
CA TYR A 357 -5.97 12.17 -11.67
C TYR A 357 -6.81 12.04 -10.40
N LEU A 358 -8.11 12.37 -10.49
CA LEU A 358 -9.05 12.32 -9.38
C LEU A 358 -9.71 10.94 -9.22
N PHE A 359 -9.30 9.95 -10.01
CA PHE A 359 -9.93 8.63 -9.95
C PHE A 359 -9.61 7.96 -8.61
N ARG A 360 -10.65 7.44 -7.94
CA ARG A 360 -10.55 6.57 -6.77
C ARG A 360 -11.54 5.43 -6.93
N ARG A 361 -11.05 4.19 -6.83
CA ARG A 361 -11.86 2.97 -7.01
C ARG A 361 -13.07 2.91 -6.06
N GLU A 362 -12.93 3.44 -4.84
CA GLU A 362 -14.01 3.47 -3.85
C GLU A 362 -15.14 4.46 -4.20
N ASP A 363 -14.80 5.58 -4.84
CA ASP A 363 -15.73 6.65 -5.24
C ASP A 363 -16.31 6.45 -6.65
N GLU A 364 -15.84 5.44 -7.39
CA GLU A 364 -16.12 5.29 -8.82
C GLU A 364 -17.63 5.14 -9.11
N LEU A 365 -18.32 4.20 -8.47
CA LEU A 365 -19.76 3.99 -8.73
C LEU A 365 -20.60 5.19 -8.32
N LEU A 366 -20.30 5.82 -7.18
CA LEU A 366 -21.06 6.97 -6.70
C LEU A 366 -20.84 8.19 -7.62
N SER A 367 -19.59 8.43 -8.03
CA SER A 367 -19.27 9.51 -8.97
C SER A 367 -19.90 9.29 -10.35
N GLU A 368 -20.01 8.05 -10.83
CA GLU A 368 -20.72 7.72 -12.08
C GLU A 368 -22.24 7.94 -11.95
N ILE A 369 -22.86 7.52 -10.84
CA ILE A 369 -24.28 7.80 -10.57
C ILE A 369 -24.55 9.31 -10.64
N ILE A 370 -23.72 10.11 -9.96
CA ILE A 370 -23.81 11.57 -9.95
C ILE A 370 -23.56 12.14 -11.35
N CYS A 371 -22.55 11.64 -12.06
CA CYS A 371 -22.23 12.06 -13.41
C CYS A 371 -23.45 11.92 -14.33
N TRP A 372 -24.04 10.72 -14.41
CA TRP A 372 -25.19 10.45 -15.26
C TRP A 372 -26.46 11.15 -14.78
N ALA A 373 -26.65 11.38 -13.48
CA ALA A 373 -27.78 12.15 -12.96
C ALA A 373 -27.69 13.65 -13.31
N CYS A 374 -26.49 14.23 -13.27
CA CYS A 374 -26.26 15.65 -13.58
C CYS A 374 -26.21 15.94 -15.08
N LEU A 375 -25.83 14.96 -15.90
CA LEU A 375 -25.57 15.13 -17.33
C LEU A 375 -26.74 15.79 -18.09
N PRO A 376 -28.03 15.37 -17.93
CA PRO A 376 -29.15 16.02 -18.61
C PRO A 376 -29.35 17.48 -18.22
N MET A 377 -29.07 17.84 -16.96
CA MET A 377 -29.18 19.23 -16.48
C MET A 377 -28.09 20.11 -17.11
N ILE A 378 -26.86 19.58 -17.24
CA ILE A 378 -25.73 20.28 -17.87
C ILE A 378 -26.02 20.54 -19.36
N PHE A 379 -26.63 19.59 -20.06
CA PHE A 379 -27.05 19.80 -21.45
C PHE A 379 -28.23 20.78 -21.56
N ARG A 380 -29.19 20.74 -20.61
CA ARG A 380 -30.39 21.61 -20.62
C ARG A 380 -30.11 23.08 -20.29
N ALA A 381 -29.20 23.36 -19.34
CA ALA A 381 -28.87 24.73 -18.91
C ALA A 381 -28.34 25.59 -20.06
N ASN A 382 -27.62 24.98 -21.01
CA ASN A 382 -27.08 25.68 -22.17
C ASN A 382 -28.03 25.75 -23.37
N THR A 383 -28.92 24.77 -23.58
CA THR A 383 -29.99 24.91 -24.60
C THR A 383 -30.96 26.04 -24.27
N PHE A 384 -31.19 26.31 -22.98
CA PHE A 384 -31.98 27.46 -22.53
C PHE A 384 -31.27 28.80 -22.80
N LEU A 385 -29.95 28.87 -22.62
CA LEU A 385 -29.13 30.03 -22.98
C LEU A 385 -29.07 30.28 -24.50
N GLU A 386 -29.08 29.22 -25.32
CA GLU A 386 -29.14 29.32 -26.79
C GLU A 386 -30.54 29.76 -27.28
N HIS A 387 -31.63 29.22 -26.70
CA HIS A 387 -33.01 29.53 -27.10
C HIS A 387 -33.49 30.95 -26.72
N VAL A 388 -32.93 31.58 -25.68
CA VAL A 388 -33.29 32.97 -25.30
C VAL A 388 -32.76 34.01 -26.31
N SER A 389 -31.99 33.59 -27.34
CA SER A 389 -31.31 34.50 -28.28
C SER A 389 -31.65 34.32 -29.76
N ALA A 390 -32.63 33.49 -30.13
CA ALA A 390 -33.02 33.27 -31.53
C ALA A 390 -34.52 33.53 -31.75
N ASP A 391 -34.85 34.73 -32.25
CA ASP A 391 -36.15 35.03 -32.85
C ASP A 391 -36.15 34.68 -34.36
N LEU A 392 -37.16 33.88 -34.76
CA LEU A 392 -37.69 33.58 -36.12
C LEU A 392 -36.93 32.62 -37.06
N PRO A 393 -37.62 31.94 -38.01
CA PRO A 393 -38.81 31.10 -37.85
C PRO A 393 -38.59 29.65 -38.35
N ALA A 394 -39.50 28.78 -37.91
CA ALA A 394 -39.67 27.36 -38.22
C ALA A 394 -39.08 26.85 -39.55
N ARG A 395 -38.04 26.00 -39.46
CA ARG A 395 -37.60 25.11 -40.52
C ARG A 395 -38.05 23.69 -40.20
N ARG A 396 -38.82 23.08 -41.11
CA ARG A 396 -39.36 21.70 -41.03
C ARG A 396 -38.28 20.70 -40.60
N GLU A 397 -38.53 20.00 -39.49
CA GLU A 397 -37.75 18.85 -39.05
C GLU A 397 -37.97 17.65 -39.98
N PRO A 398 -36.92 16.91 -40.37
CA PRO A 398 -37.07 15.57 -40.91
C PRO A 398 -37.46 14.62 -39.77
N ARG A 399 -38.38 13.68 -40.02
CA ARG A 399 -38.79 12.64 -39.05
C ARG A 399 -37.56 11.78 -38.66
N HIS A 400 -37.00 12.05 -37.49
CA HIS A 400 -36.02 11.17 -36.85
C HIS A 400 -36.73 9.92 -36.31
N THR A 401 -36.28 8.73 -36.72
CA THR A 401 -36.78 7.46 -36.19
C THR A 401 -36.42 7.34 -34.71
N LEU A 402 -37.41 7.26 -33.82
CA LEU A 402 -37.14 7.05 -32.40
C LEU A 402 -36.36 5.73 -32.20
N PRO A 403 -35.26 5.73 -31.44
CA PRO A 403 -34.53 4.51 -31.14
C PRO A 403 -35.40 3.54 -30.31
N SER A 404 -35.28 2.24 -30.58
CA SER A 404 -36.01 1.22 -29.83
C SER A 404 -35.65 1.24 -28.34
N ALA A 405 -36.62 0.93 -27.47
CA ALA A 405 -36.35 0.83 -26.02
C ALA A 405 -35.25 -0.21 -25.71
N LEU A 406 -35.17 -1.28 -26.49
CA LEU A 406 -34.15 -2.32 -26.39
C LEU A 406 -32.74 -1.76 -26.67
N SER A 407 -32.58 -0.94 -27.72
CA SER A 407 -31.30 -0.29 -28.01
C SER A 407 -30.82 0.66 -26.90
N LEU A 408 -31.74 1.40 -26.27
CA LEU A 408 -31.41 2.29 -25.15
C LEU A 408 -30.97 1.52 -23.90
N TRP A 409 -31.64 0.40 -23.58
CA TRP A 409 -31.26 -0.46 -22.46
C TRP A 409 -29.96 -1.21 -22.72
N ALA A 410 -29.69 -1.65 -23.96
CA ALA A 410 -28.44 -2.28 -24.33
C ALA A 410 -27.24 -1.34 -24.16
N VAL A 411 -27.35 -0.09 -24.63
CA VAL A 411 -26.29 0.92 -24.47
C VAL A 411 -26.15 1.35 -23.00
N ALA A 412 -27.26 1.50 -22.26
CA ALA A 412 -27.20 1.76 -20.82
C ALA A 412 -26.49 0.63 -20.07
N GLY A 413 -26.79 -0.63 -20.40
CA GLY A 413 -26.10 -1.80 -19.84
C GLY A 413 -24.60 -1.79 -20.13
N CYS A 414 -24.18 -1.44 -21.35
CA CYS A 414 -22.75 -1.32 -21.69
C CYS A 414 -22.05 -0.22 -20.87
N LEU A 415 -22.67 0.95 -20.74
CA LEU A 415 -22.11 2.06 -19.94
C LEU A 415 -22.05 1.71 -18.45
N SER A 416 -23.07 1.04 -17.90
CA SER A 416 -23.06 0.56 -16.52
C SER A 416 -22.03 -0.55 -16.28
N LEU A 417 -21.84 -1.47 -17.23
CA LEU A 417 -20.81 -2.50 -17.18
C LEU A 417 -19.41 -1.89 -17.21
N LEU A 418 -19.18 -0.87 -18.03
CA LEU A 418 -17.93 -0.11 -18.09
C LEU A 418 -17.57 0.48 -16.70
N SER A 419 -18.50 1.22 -16.09
CA SER A 419 -18.32 1.80 -14.76
C SER A 419 -18.12 0.74 -13.67
N GLY A 420 -18.86 -0.38 -13.76
CA GLY A 420 -18.73 -1.51 -12.84
C GLY A 420 -17.36 -2.18 -12.91
N CYS A 421 -16.88 -2.51 -14.12
CA CYS A 421 -15.54 -3.08 -14.31
C CYS A 421 -14.44 -2.14 -13.80
N ARG A 422 -14.57 -0.83 -14.01
CA ARG A 422 -13.63 0.16 -13.50
C ARG A 422 -13.64 0.22 -11.95
N ALA A 423 -14.82 0.17 -11.34
CA ALA A 423 -14.97 0.18 -9.88
C ALA A 423 -14.50 -1.12 -9.19
N GLU A 424 -14.49 -2.24 -9.91
CA GLU A 424 -14.12 -3.56 -9.35
C GLU A 424 -12.70 -3.99 -9.67
N ALA A 425 -12.01 -3.43 -10.67
CA ALA A 425 -10.70 -3.95 -11.06
C ALA A 425 -9.71 -2.90 -11.53
N ASP A 426 -10.03 -1.60 -11.41
CA ASP A 426 -9.17 -0.47 -11.78
C ASP A 426 -8.30 -0.70 -13.03
N SER A 427 -8.93 -1.23 -14.09
CA SER A 427 -8.17 -1.70 -15.24
C SER A 427 -8.84 -1.24 -16.52
N PHE A 428 -8.32 -0.12 -17.03
CA PHE A 428 -8.45 0.31 -18.42
C PHE A 428 -7.18 -0.01 -19.23
N LYS A 429 -6.48 -1.07 -18.82
CA LYS A 429 -5.22 -1.52 -19.43
C LYS A 429 -5.35 -1.77 -20.93
N LEU A 430 -6.52 -2.23 -21.40
CA LEU A 430 -6.83 -2.56 -22.80
C LEU A 430 -7.57 -1.43 -23.54
N LEU A 431 -7.84 -0.29 -22.90
CA LEU A 431 -8.54 0.84 -23.52
C LEU A 431 -7.90 1.32 -24.84
N PRO A 432 -6.55 1.33 -25.01
CA PRO A 432 -5.95 1.75 -26.28
C PRO A 432 -6.39 0.90 -27.49
N VAL A 433 -6.79 -0.36 -27.28
CA VAL A 433 -7.30 -1.27 -28.33
C VAL A 433 -8.61 -0.77 -28.93
N LEU A 434 -9.36 0.07 -28.21
CA LEU A 434 -10.58 0.68 -28.71
C LEU A 434 -10.34 1.57 -29.94
N THR A 435 -9.18 2.23 -30.01
CA THR A 435 -8.82 3.14 -31.09
C THR A 435 -8.79 2.46 -32.48
N PRO A 436 -8.00 1.39 -32.72
CA PRO A 436 -8.02 0.71 -34.00
C PRO A 436 -9.38 0.06 -34.31
N LEU A 437 -10.12 -0.42 -33.30
CA LEU A 437 -11.46 -0.97 -33.52
C LEU A 437 -12.44 0.08 -34.07
N LEU A 438 -12.45 1.29 -33.51
CA LEU A 438 -13.28 2.38 -33.98
C LEU A 438 -12.81 2.89 -35.36
N LEU A 439 -11.51 3.02 -35.59
CA LEU A 439 -10.96 3.40 -36.89
C LEU A 439 -11.27 2.36 -37.99
N TRP A 440 -11.36 1.07 -37.66
CA TRP A 440 -11.77 0.04 -38.61
C TRP A 440 -13.23 0.24 -39.06
N THR A 441 -14.12 0.57 -38.11
CA THR A 441 -15.52 0.89 -38.45
C THR A 441 -15.67 2.17 -39.27
N GLU A 442 -14.74 3.12 -39.14
CA GLU A 442 -14.70 4.36 -39.93
C GLU A 442 -14.00 4.19 -41.30
N GLY A 443 -13.00 3.31 -41.37
CA GLY A 443 -12.06 3.15 -42.49
C GLY A 443 -12.56 2.30 -43.68
N GLY A 444 -13.75 1.72 -43.61
CA GLY A 444 -14.45 1.15 -44.77
C GLY A 444 -15.07 2.20 -45.70
N ARG A 445 -14.84 3.50 -45.44
CA ARG A 445 -15.47 4.64 -46.11
C ARG A 445 -14.43 5.39 -46.93
N ASP A 446 -14.54 5.31 -48.25
CA ASP A 446 -13.77 6.15 -49.19
C ASP A 446 -13.87 7.62 -48.77
N ARG A 447 -12.73 8.22 -48.41
CA ARG A 447 -12.60 9.67 -48.28
C ARG A 447 -12.66 10.26 -49.69
N ASN A 448 -13.83 10.71 -50.11
CA ASN A 448 -14.01 11.48 -51.34
C ASN A 448 -13.07 12.71 -51.32
N PRO A 449 -12.10 12.84 -52.24
CA PRO A 449 -11.03 13.84 -52.19
C PRO A 449 -11.43 15.20 -52.82
N GLN A 450 -12.70 15.58 -52.79
CA GLN A 450 -13.15 16.87 -53.30
C GLN A 450 -13.41 17.83 -52.13
N GLY A 451 -12.40 18.64 -51.79
CA GLY A 451 -12.56 19.76 -50.85
C GLY A 451 -11.43 20.01 -49.85
N ARG A 452 -10.25 19.39 -49.99
CA ARG A 452 -9.05 19.84 -49.26
C ARG A 452 -8.16 20.64 -50.20
N ASP A 453 -8.07 21.93 -49.96
CA ASP A 453 -7.04 22.78 -50.55
C ASP A 453 -5.65 22.15 -50.33
N ALA A 454 -4.86 22.14 -51.40
CA ALA A 454 -3.55 21.49 -51.52
C ALA A 454 -2.43 22.13 -50.65
N ALA A 455 -2.76 22.85 -49.58
CA ALA A 455 -1.81 23.58 -48.74
C ALA A 455 -1.48 22.91 -47.39
N ASP A 456 -2.13 21.80 -47.02
CA ASP A 456 -1.99 21.22 -45.68
C ASP A 456 -0.96 20.06 -45.61
N ASN A 457 0.28 20.35 -46.02
CA ASN A 457 1.45 19.47 -45.87
C ASN A 457 1.95 19.45 -44.41
N SER A 458 1.17 18.87 -43.50
CA SER A 458 1.70 18.48 -42.19
C SER A 458 2.29 17.06 -42.28
N LYS A 459 3.61 16.93 -42.07
CA LYS A 459 4.31 15.62 -42.08
C LYS A 459 3.78 14.62 -41.03
N LEU A 460 2.93 15.06 -40.08
CA LEU A 460 2.32 14.25 -39.02
C LEU A 460 0.93 13.68 -39.34
N ALA A 461 0.18 14.25 -40.30
CA ALA A 461 -1.15 13.75 -40.69
C ALA A 461 -1.20 12.29 -41.24
N PRO A 462 -0.14 11.74 -41.88
CA PRO A 462 -0.16 10.36 -42.38
C PRO A 462 -0.06 9.28 -41.28
N LEU A 463 0.38 9.63 -40.06
CA LEU A 463 0.62 8.67 -38.97
C LEU A 463 -0.64 8.33 -38.15
N SER A 464 -1.56 9.27 -37.95
CA SER A 464 -2.74 9.08 -37.08
C SER A 464 -3.92 8.38 -37.75
N SER A 465 -3.95 8.32 -39.09
CA SER A 465 -5.12 7.87 -39.86
C SER A 465 -5.00 6.49 -40.50
N LYS A 466 -3.81 5.86 -40.48
CA LYS A 466 -3.63 4.50 -40.99
C LYS A 466 -3.92 3.47 -39.88
N LEU A 467 -4.86 2.57 -40.15
CA LEU A 467 -5.32 1.54 -39.20
C LEU A 467 -4.16 0.71 -38.61
N TRP A 468 -3.21 0.27 -39.44
CA TRP A 468 -2.08 -0.53 -38.97
C TRP A 468 -1.13 0.23 -38.04
N ILE A 469 -0.91 1.53 -38.27
CA ILE A 469 -0.10 2.39 -37.39
C ILE A 469 -0.83 2.58 -36.05
N ALA A 470 -2.13 2.85 -36.09
CA ALA A 470 -2.96 2.96 -34.89
C ALA A 470 -2.97 1.65 -34.09
N ALA A 471 -2.99 0.49 -34.75
CA ALA A 471 -2.91 -0.81 -34.11
C ALA A 471 -1.56 -1.07 -33.43
N ILE A 472 -0.43 -0.73 -34.07
CA ILE A 472 0.91 -0.85 -33.46
C ILE A 472 1.04 0.06 -32.24
N ILE A 473 0.61 1.32 -32.36
CA ILE A 473 0.66 2.27 -31.24
C ILE A 473 -0.26 1.78 -30.10
N ALA A 474 -1.48 1.33 -30.41
CA ALA A 474 -2.38 0.77 -29.41
C ALA A 474 -1.79 -0.45 -28.69
N ALA A 475 -1.10 -1.34 -29.41
CA ALA A 475 -0.40 -2.48 -28.81
C ALA A 475 0.71 -2.02 -27.85
N LEU A 476 1.52 -1.04 -28.25
CA LEU A 476 2.57 -0.46 -27.40
C LEU A 476 1.97 0.20 -26.13
N LEU A 477 0.96 1.04 -26.29
CA LEU A 477 0.27 1.71 -25.18
C LEU A 477 -0.34 0.70 -24.21
N THR A 478 -0.94 -0.37 -24.74
CA THR A 478 -1.50 -1.46 -23.94
C THR A 478 -0.41 -2.19 -23.16
N LEU A 479 0.73 -2.48 -23.77
CA LEU A 479 1.88 -3.11 -23.10
C LEU A 479 2.38 -2.28 -21.91
N VAL A 480 2.49 -0.96 -22.09
CA VAL A 480 2.89 -0.03 -21.03
C VAL A 480 1.84 0.09 -19.92
N LEU A 481 0.55 0.08 -20.28
CA LEU A 481 -0.52 0.13 -19.28
C LEU A 481 -0.65 -1.18 -18.49
N ILE A 482 -0.37 -2.33 -19.11
CA ILE A 482 -0.34 -3.63 -18.43
C ILE A 482 0.78 -3.70 -17.41
N ASP A 483 1.97 -3.18 -17.76
CA ASP A 483 3.16 -3.18 -16.91
C ASP A 483 3.47 -4.54 -16.27
N TRP A 484 3.36 -5.62 -17.07
CA TRP A 484 3.49 -7.01 -16.61
C TRP A 484 2.52 -7.45 -15.51
N ASN A 485 1.54 -6.60 -15.17
CA ASN A 485 0.49 -6.91 -14.24
C ASN A 485 -0.76 -7.37 -15.01
N TYR A 486 -0.95 -8.67 -15.08
CA TYR A 486 -2.07 -9.30 -15.76
C TYR A 486 -3.37 -9.30 -14.93
N SER A 487 -3.31 -8.84 -13.67
CA SER A 487 -4.51 -8.65 -12.85
C SER A 487 -5.45 -7.64 -13.53
N GLY A 488 -6.75 -7.95 -13.52
CA GLY A 488 -7.75 -7.09 -14.12
C GLY A 488 -7.81 -7.10 -15.66
N LEU A 489 -7.05 -7.95 -16.37
CA LEU A 489 -7.16 -8.01 -17.83
C LEU A 489 -8.55 -8.41 -18.33
N VAL A 490 -9.20 -9.37 -17.67
CA VAL A 490 -10.58 -9.79 -17.98
C VAL A 490 -11.57 -8.62 -17.84
N PRO A 491 -11.69 -7.96 -16.69
CA PRO A 491 -12.60 -6.81 -16.55
C PRO A 491 -12.20 -5.64 -17.46
N SER A 492 -10.92 -5.41 -17.74
CA SER A 492 -10.45 -4.44 -18.74
C SER A 492 -10.90 -4.77 -20.16
N GLY A 493 -10.91 -6.05 -20.53
CA GLY A 493 -11.42 -6.54 -21.81
C GLY A 493 -12.93 -6.36 -21.94
N VAL A 494 -13.68 -6.69 -20.89
CA VAL A 494 -15.13 -6.45 -20.81
C VAL A 494 -15.44 -4.96 -20.93
N ALA A 495 -14.73 -4.10 -20.19
CA ALA A 495 -14.87 -2.65 -20.25
C ALA A 495 -14.58 -2.09 -21.67
N THR A 496 -13.52 -2.58 -22.31
CA THR A 496 -13.14 -2.18 -23.67
C THR A 496 -14.20 -2.60 -24.69
N GLY A 497 -14.72 -3.83 -24.60
CA GLY A 497 -15.81 -4.32 -25.45
C GLY A 497 -17.12 -3.55 -25.25
N ALA A 498 -17.49 -3.26 -24.00
CA ALA A 498 -18.65 -2.45 -23.68
C ALA A 498 -18.51 -0.99 -24.20
N SER A 499 -17.31 -0.41 -24.07
CA SER A 499 -17.00 0.92 -24.62
C SER A 499 -17.10 0.95 -26.14
N PHE A 500 -16.65 -0.11 -26.82
CA PHE A 500 -16.78 -0.24 -28.28
C PHE A 500 -18.25 -0.20 -28.71
N ILE A 501 -19.11 -1.01 -28.08
CA ILE A 501 -20.54 -1.03 -28.41
C ILE A 501 -21.16 0.36 -28.17
N ALA A 502 -20.86 1.01 -27.03
CA ALA A 502 -21.39 2.34 -26.72
C ALA A 502 -20.93 3.40 -27.73
N TYR A 503 -19.62 3.50 -28.01
CA TYR A 503 -19.07 4.56 -28.88
C TYR A 503 -19.48 4.38 -30.33
N VAL A 504 -19.53 3.14 -30.82
CA VAL A 504 -20.06 2.83 -32.15
C VAL A 504 -21.53 3.22 -32.28
N SER A 505 -22.31 3.11 -31.20
CA SER A 505 -23.72 3.52 -31.19
C SER A 505 -23.89 5.03 -31.34
N PHE A 506 -22.90 5.83 -30.96
CA PHE A 506 -22.93 7.30 -31.05
C PHE A 506 -22.36 7.85 -32.37
N GLN A 507 -21.87 7.01 -33.29
CA GLN A 507 -21.31 7.43 -34.58
C GLN A 507 -22.37 7.63 -35.68
N SER A 508 -22.14 8.59 -36.58
CA SER A 508 -22.97 8.85 -37.76
C SER A 508 -22.80 7.79 -38.87
N ARG A 509 -23.81 6.93 -39.10
CA ARG A 509 -23.81 5.89 -40.16
C ARG A 509 -24.71 6.26 -41.35
N PRO A 510 -24.25 6.11 -42.61
CA PRO A 510 -25.09 6.38 -43.79
C PRO A 510 -25.97 5.20 -44.25
N GLY A 511 -26.08 4.10 -43.48
CA GLY A 511 -26.92 2.95 -43.85
C GLY A 511 -27.16 2.02 -42.66
N GLY A 512 -28.42 1.60 -42.48
CA GLY A 512 -28.88 0.78 -41.36
C GLY A 512 -28.34 -0.64 -41.41
N GLY A 513 -27.23 -0.91 -40.71
CA GLY A 513 -26.89 -2.26 -40.30
C GLY A 513 -27.79 -2.68 -39.13
N HIS A 514 -28.61 -3.71 -39.33
CA HIS A 514 -29.67 -4.15 -38.38
C HIS A 514 -29.19 -4.68 -37.02
N PHE A 515 -27.88 -4.79 -36.76
CA PHE A 515 -27.34 -5.50 -35.59
C PHE A 515 -26.81 -4.62 -34.44
N LEU A 516 -26.60 -3.31 -34.63
CA LEU A 516 -26.04 -2.45 -33.57
C LEU A 516 -26.91 -1.20 -33.33
N PRO A 517 -27.11 -0.77 -32.06
CA PRO A 517 -27.86 0.44 -31.71
C PRO A 517 -27.35 1.68 -32.47
N HIS A 518 -28.25 2.57 -32.89
CA HIS A 518 -27.91 3.87 -33.47
C HIS A 518 -28.54 4.98 -32.62
N LEU A 519 -27.69 5.68 -31.88
CA LEU A 519 -28.03 6.75 -30.93
C LEU A 519 -27.22 8.01 -31.25
N ASN A 520 -27.48 8.59 -32.42
CA ASN A 520 -26.80 9.78 -32.90
C ASN A 520 -27.83 10.80 -33.45
N PRO A 521 -27.78 12.07 -33.04
CA PRO A 521 -26.80 12.69 -32.13
C PRO A 521 -26.98 12.27 -30.66
N PHE A 522 -25.86 12.10 -29.94
CA PHE A 522 -25.83 11.67 -28.54
C PHE A 522 -26.67 12.58 -27.62
N GLU A 523 -26.70 13.87 -27.92
CA GLU A 523 -27.34 14.90 -27.11
C GLU A 523 -28.87 14.79 -27.05
N GLU A 524 -29.50 14.34 -28.13
CA GLU A 524 -30.96 14.17 -28.18
C GLU A 524 -31.40 12.97 -27.34
N HIS A 525 -30.55 11.94 -27.26
CA HIS A 525 -30.87 10.70 -26.56
C HIS A 525 -30.44 10.68 -25.09
N ILE A 526 -29.71 11.69 -24.63
CA ILE A 526 -29.17 11.75 -23.27
C ILE A 526 -30.26 11.75 -22.20
N TYR A 527 -31.40 12.41 -22.47
CA TYR A 527 -32.55 12.49 -21.55
C TYR A 527 -33.22 11.12 -21.33
N SER A 528 -33.12 10.24 -22.32
CA SER A 528 -33.62 8.87 -22.22
C SER A 528 -32.55 7.90 -21.70
N LEU A 529 -31.29 8.11 -22.04
CA LEU A 529 -30.19 7.21 -21.68
C LEU A 529 -29.74 7.38 -20.21
N ALA A 530 -29.55 8.61 -19.76
CA ALA A 530 -29.08 8.95 -18.42
C ALA A 530 -29.86 8.28 -17.27
N PRO A 531 -31.21 8.37 -17.19
CA PRO A 531 -31.95 7.74 -16.08
C PRO A 531 -31.83 6.22 -16.05
N ARG A 532 -31.63 5.56 -17.21
CA ARG A 532 -31.41 4.11 -17.29
C ARG A 532 -30.05 3.73 -16.75
N VAL A 533 -29.01 4.47 -17.12
CA VAL A 533 -27.64 4.26 -16.60
C VAL A 533 -27.60 4.51 -15.09
N THR A 534 -28.17 5.62 -14.63
CA THR A 534 -28.28 5.93 -13.20
C THR A 534 -29.01 4.82 -12.45
N GLY A 535 -30.15 4.34 -12.95
CA GLY A 535 -30.90 3.25 -12.32
C GLY A 535 -30.11 1.95 -12.21
N LEU A 536 -29.44 1.51 -13.29
CA LEU A 536 -28.61 0.30 -13.28
C LEU A 536 -27.42 0.44 -12.31
N LEU A 537 -26.76 1.59 -12.29
CA LEU A 537 -25.66 1.86 -11.37
C LEU A 537 -26.13 1.92 -9.91
N SER A 538 -27.31 2.48 -9.64
CA SER A 538 -27.90 2.48 -8.29
C SER A 538 -28.20 1.06 -7.79
N VAL A 539 -28.73 0.18 -8.65
CA VAL A 539 -28.93 -1.24 -8.31
C VAL A 539 -27.60 -1.94 -8.05
N ALA A 540 -26.60 -1.73 -8.91
CA ALA A 540 -25.26 -2.30 -8.73
C ALA A 540 -24.60 -1.80 -7.43
N SER A 541 -24.76 -0.51 -7.11
CA SER A 541 -24.25 0.10 -5.88
C SER A 541 -24.96 -0.46 -4.65
N LEU A 542 -26.28 -0.63 -4.68
CA LEU A 542 -27.03 -1.26 -3.59
C LEU A 542 -26.60 -2.71 -3.37
N ALA A 543 -26.48 -3.50 -4.44
CA ALA A 543 -25.98 -4.87 -4.37
C ALA A 543 -24.57 -4.90 -3.76
N ARG A 544 -23.67 -4.01 -4.19
CA ARG A 544 -22.32 -3.87 -3.63
C ARG A 544 -22.35 -3.57 -2.13
N VAL A 545 -23.21 -2.65 -1.68
CA VAL A 545 -23.36 -2.29 -0.26
C VAL A 545 -23.92 -3.46 0.55
N THR A 546 -24.86 -4.24 -0.01
CA THR A 546 -25.39 -5.43 0.71
C THR A 546 -24.34 -6.52 0.90
N VAL A 547 -23.43 -6.72 -0.06
CA VAL A 547 -22.43 -7.78 -0.03
C VAL A 547 -21.18 -7.38 0.77
N PHE A 548 -20.75 -6.12 0.67
CA PHE A 548 -19.45 -5.66 1.19
C PHE A 548 -19.55 -4.56 2.24
N GLY A 549 -20.76 -4.10 2.57
CA GLY A 549 -20.99 -2.95 3.43
C GLY A 549 -20.76 -1.61 2.72
N LEU A 550 -20.92 -0.52 3.47
CA LEU A 550 -20.73 0.82 2.95
C LEU A 550 -19.26 1.08 2.56
N PRO A 551 -18.98 1.58 1.35
CA PRO A 551 -17.64 1.98 0.94
C PRO A 551 -17.19 3.22 1.73
N ARG A 552 -15.87 3.42 1.83
CA ARG A 552 -15.23 4.63 2.40
C ARG A 552 -15.29 5.87 1.48
N ALA A 553 -16.25 5.89 0.56
CA ALA A 553 -16.42 6.96 -0.40
C ALA A 553 -16.71 8.29 0.33
N SER A 554 -16.03 9.36 -0.08
CA SER A 554 -16.32 10.71 0.41
C SER A 554 -17.43 11.30 -0.45
N PRO A 555 -18.64 11.56 0.10
CA PRO A 555 -19.76 12.04 -0.72
C PRO A 555 -19.45 13.35 -1.45
N LEU A 556 -18.69 14.24 -0.81
CA LEU A 556 -18.24 15.50 -1.39
C LEU A 556 -17.22 15.27 -2.51
N TYR A 557 -16.28 14.34 -2.33
CA TYR A 557 -15.31 13.99 -3.36
C TYR A 557 -15.98 13.32 -4.56
N ALA A 558 -16.86 12.35 -4.30
CA ALA A 558 -17.64 11.68 -5.33
C ALA A 558 -18.55 12.65 -6.10
N LEU A 559 -19.13 13.65 -5.43
CA LEU A 559 -19.88 14.74 -6.07
C LEU A 559 -18.98 15.55 -7.00
N PHE A 560 -17.82 15.99 -6.52
CA PHE A 560 -16.87 16.75 -7.32
C PHE A 560 -16.38 15.93 -8.54
N LEU A 561 -15.94 14.70 -8.32
CA LEU A 561 -15.51 13.78 -9.37
C LEU A 561 -16.65 13.52 -10.38
N GLY A 562 -17.88 13.32 -9.89
CA GLY A 562 -19.06 13.12 -10.74
C GLY A 562 -19.36 14.32 -11.62
N LEU A 563 -19.23 15.54 -11.09
CA LEU A 563 -19.38 16.78 -11.88
C LEU A 563 -18.26 16.93 -12.92
N VAL A 564 -17.00 16.63 -12.57
CA VAL A 564 -15.87 16.63 -13.51
C VAL A 564 -16.11 15.64 -14.65
N LYS A 565 -16.56 14.42 -14.34
CA LYS A 565 -16.92 13.40 -15.33
C LYS A 565 -18.08 13.84 -16.21
N ALA A 566 -19.12 14.48 -15.64
CA ALA A 566 -20.26 14.96 -16.43
C ALA A 566 -19.85 16.07 -17.42
N LEU A 567 -19.01 16.99 -16.97
CA LEU A 567 -18.41 17.99 -17.86
C LEU A 567 -17.51 17.34 -18.91
N SER A 568 -16.73 16.32 -18.54
CA SER A 568 -15.88 15.55 -19.47
C SER A 568 -16.73 14.94 -20.60
N TRP A 569 -17.84 14.28 -20.26
CA TRP A 569 -18.79 13.73 -21.24
C TRP A 569 -19.40 14.81 -22.15
N ARG A 570 -19.77 15.97 -21.61
CA ARG A 570 -20.31 17.09 -22.41
C ARG A 570 -19.30 17.58 -23.46
N TYR A 571 -18.09 17.89 -23.04
CA TYR A 571 -17.07 18.41 -23.96
C TYR A 571 -16.52 17.34 -24.90
N ALA A 572 -16.46 16.08 -24.46
CA ALA A 572 -16.14 14.93 -25.32
C ALA A 572 -17.16 14.75 -26.45
N ALA A 573 -18.47 14.79 -26.14
CA ALA A 573 -19.53 14.72 -27.15
C ALA A 573 -19.45 15.88 -28.15
N THR A 574 -19.15 17.08 -27.66
CA THR A 574 -18.98 18.28 -28.51
C THR A 574 -17.76 18.17 -29.43
N ALA A 575 -16.63 17.70 -28.88
CA ALA A 575 -15.42 17.44 -29.65
C ALA A 575 -15.64 16.35 -30.72
N ALA A 576 -16.39 15.30 -30.37
CA ALA A 576 -16.73 14.21 -31.28
C ALA A 576 -17.59 14.67 -32.47
N ARG A 577 -18.48 15.66 -32.30
CA ARG A 577 -19.26 16.25 -33.42
C ARG A 577 -18.38 16.85 -34.52
N HIS A 578 -17.27 17.47 -34.15
CA HIS A 578 -16.36 18.11 -35.09
C HIS A 578 -15.28 17.15 -35.62
N THR A 579 -15.14 15.97 -35.02
CA THR A 579 -14.10 15.00 -35.33
C THR A 579 -14.66 13.57 -35.40
N SER A 580 -14.51 12.78 -34.32
CA SER A 580 -15.16 11.49 -34.12
C SER A 580 -15.06 11.05 -32.64
N TRP A 581 -15.82 10.02 -32.25
CA TRP A 581 -15.72 9.32 -30.97
C TRP A 581 -14.42 8.53 -30.76
N THR A 582 -13.52 8.48 -31.76
CA THR A 582 -12.12 8.05 -31.58
C THR A 582 -11.27 9.06 -30.80
N LEU A 583 -11.64 10.35 -30.82
CA LEU A 583 -10.87 11.38 -30.11
C LEU A 583 -10.94 11.24 -28.57
N PRO A 584 -12.12 11.02 -27.95
CA PRO A 584 -12.22 10.73 -26.52
C PRO A 584 -11.38 9.54 -26.04
N THR A 585 -11.21 8.48 -26.85
CA THR A 585 -10.41 7.30 -26.44
C THR A 585 -8.94 7.66 -26.27
N TRP A 586 -8.38 8.48 -27.18
CA TRP A 586 -7.03 9.02 -27.01
C TRP A 586 -6.92 9.98 -25.85
N MET A 587 -7.92 10.85 -25.62
CA MET A 587 -7.91 11.78 -24.49
C MET A 587 -7.89 11.05 -23.15
N THR A 588 -8.71 10.01 -22.98
CA THR A 588 -8.71 9.17 -21.78
C THR A 588 -7.42 8.36 -21.66
N THR A 589 -6.91 7.79 -22.76
CA THR A 589 -5.63 7.04 -22.75
C THR A 589 -4.46 7.94 -22.37
N PHE A 590 -4.42 9.17 -22.90
CA PHE A 590 -3.45 10.18 -22.50
C PHE A 590 -3.59 10.53 -21.02
N GLY A 591 -4.82 10.75 -20.54
CA GLY A 591 -5.10 10.99 -19.12
C GLY A 591 -4.50 9.90 -18.23
N LEU A 592 -4.75 8.62 -18.54
CA LEU A 592 -4.21 7.48 -17.80
C LEU A 592 -2.68 7.45 -17.77
N LEU A 593 -2.01 7.76 -18.88
CA LEU A 593 -0.54 7.73 -18.97
C LEU A 593 0.10 8.96 -18.30
N ALA A 594 -0.50 10.14 -18.47
CA ALA A 594 0.04 11.41 -17.99
C ALA A 594 -0.14 11.61 -16.48
N THR A 595 -1.07 10.91 -15.85
CA THR A 595 -1.30 10.99 -14.40
C THR A 595 -0.61 9.89 -13.59
N ARG A 596 0.09 8.95 -14.25
CA ARG A 596 0.96 7.99 -13.55
C ARG A 596 2.17 8.72 -12.99
N ASP A 597 2.43 8.52 -11.71
CA ASP A 597 3.57 9.12 -11.05
C ASP A 597 4.88 8.45 -11.52
N PRO A 598 5.84 9.19 -12.12
CA PRO A 598 7.13 8.63 -12.50
C PRO A 598 7.93 8.02 -11.33
N PHE A 599 7.61 8.41 -10.09
CA PHE A 599 8.26 7.90 -8.89
C PHE A 599 7.81 6.49 -8.50
N ASP A 600 6.67 6.01 -9.03
CA ASP A 600 6.14 4.67 -8.76
C ASP A 600 6.78 3.59 -9.64
N PHE A 601 7.46 3.96 -10.72
CA PHE A 601 8.10 2.99 -11.60
C PHE A 601 9.38 2.42 -11.00
N THR A 602 9.48 1.09 -11.02
CA THR A 602 10.68 0.35 -10.59
C THR A 602 11.87 0.55 -11.53
N PHE A 603 11.63 0.70 -12.85
CA PHE A 603 12.69 0.87 -13.84
C PHE A 603 12.65 2.24 -14.53
N GLU A 604 13.83 2.82 -14.76
CA GLU A 604 13.95 4.06 -15.55
C GLU A 604 13.39 3.90 -16.96
N SER A 605 13.63 2.75 -17.59
CA SER A 605 13.12 2.43 -18.92
C SER A 605 11.59 2.42 -18.96
N GLN A 606 10.92 1.96 -17.90
CA GLN A 606 9.46 2.02 -17.78
C GLN A 606 8.98 3.47 -17.67
N ALA A 607 9.59 4.27 -16.79
CA ALA A 607 9.22 5.68 -16.62
C ALA A 607 9.40 6.48 -17.92
N LEU A 608 10.53 6.26 -18.62
CA LEU A 608 10.80 6.85 -19.93
C LEU A 608 9.79 6.38 -20.97
N LEU A 609 9.53 5.07 -21.03
CA LEU A 609 8.58 4.49 -21.99
C LEU A 609 7.15 5.01 -21.77
N ASN A 610 6.73 5.20 -20.51
CA ASN A 610 5.46 5.82 -20.16
C ASN A 610 5.38 7.27 -20.66
N ALA A 611 6.42 8.08 -20.43
CA ALA A 611 6.48 9.46 -20.92
C ALA A 611 6.46 9.52 -22.45
N VAL A 612 7.25 8.68 -23.13
CA VAL A 612 7.26 8.57 -24.61
C VAL A 612 5.89 8.16 -25.13
N CYS A 613 5.23 7.19 -24.50
CA CYS A 613 3.89 6.74 -24.87
C CYS A 613 2.82 7.84 -24.68
N ALA A 614 2.90 8.63 -23.61
CA ALA A 614 2.02 9.77 -23.40
C ALA A 614 2.22 10.84 -24.50
N LEU A 615 3.47 11.11 -24.89
CA LEU A 615 3.80 12.03 -25.99
C LEU A 615 3.33 11.49 -27.35
N LEU A 616 3.46 10.19 -27.60
CA LEU A 616 2.93 9.53 -28.80
C LEU A 616 1.40 9.66 -28.86
N CYS A 617 0.70 9.49 -27.75
CA CYS A 617 -0.74 9.68 -27.66
C CYS A 617 -1.14 11.15 -27.97
N LEU A 618 -0.41 12.13 -27.43
CA LEU A 618 -0.60 13.55 -27.78
C LEU A 618 -0.32 13.84 -29.26
N ALA A 619 0.68 13.19 -29.85
CA ALA A 619 0.97 13.32 -31.27
C ALA A 619 -0.17 12.74 -32.13
N GLN A 620 -0.81 11.64 -31.71
CA GLN A 620 -2.02 11.11 -32.36
C GLN A 620 -3.19 12.10 -32.28
N ILE A 621 -3.43 12.70 -31.10
CA ILE A 621 -4.46 13.74 -30.92
C ILE A 621 -4.17 14.93 -31.84
N ALA A 622 -2.95 15.45 -31.84
CA ALA A 622 -2.54 16.59 -32.67
C ALA A 622 -2.65 16.27 -34.17
N GLY A 623 -2.28 15.06 -34.60
CA GLY A 623 -2.36 14.63 -35.98
C GLY A 623 -3.78 14.35 -36.47
N PHE A 624 -4.68 13.97 -35.57
CA PHE A 624 -6.10 13.72 -35.89
C PHE A 624 -6.93 15.00 -35.98
N VAL A 625 -6.69 15.97 -35.07
CA VAL A 625 -7.45 17.23 -35.05
C VAL A 625 -6.98 18.17 -36.17
N PRO A 626 -7.89 18.67 -37.03
CA PRO A 626 -7.57 19.64 -38.09
C PRO A 626 -6.86 20.89 -37.55
N ARG A 627 -5.90 21.45 -38.31
CA ARG A 627 -5.09 22.59 -37.85
C ARG A 627 -5.92 23.79 -37.43
N GLN A 628 -7.06 24.05 -38.07
CA GLN A 628 -7.93 25.20 -37.82
C GLN A 628 -8.61 25.16 -36.44
N ILE A 629 -8.88 23.96 -35.90
CA ILE A 629 -9.59 23.76 -34.64
C ILE A 629 -8.71 23.14 -33.54
N ARG A 630 -7.39 23.11 -33.76
CA ARG A 630 -6.44 22.46 -32.86
C ARG A 630 -6.15 23.34 -31.63
N PRO A 631 -6.30 22.82 -30.40
CA PRO A 631 -5.97 23.57 -29.18
C PRO A 631 -4.47 23.56 -28.89
N THR A 632 -3.67 24.20 -29.74
CA THR A 632 -2.20 24.14 -29.71
C THR A 632 -1.58 24.53 -28.35
N ARG A 633 -2.10 25.56 -27.67
CA ARG A 633 -1.59 25.97 -26.34
C ARG A 633 -1.80 24.89 -25.28
N VAL A 634 -2.95 24.20 -25.30
CA VAL A 634 -3.26 23.13 -24.35
C VAL A 634 -2.43 21.89 -24.64
N LEU A 635 -2.22 21.55 -25.92
CA LEU A 635 -1.32 20.46 -26.29
C LEU A 635 0.11 20.70 -25.78
N TYR A 636 0.65 21.92 -25.89
CA TYR A 636 1.95 22.26 -25.28
C TYR A 636 1.93 22.14 -23.76
N ALA A 637 0.86 22.58 -23.09
CA ALA A 637 0.71 22.39 -21.65
C ALA A 637 0.69 20.90 -21.26
N CYS A 638 0.01 20.06 -22.04
CA CYS A 638 -0.02 18.61 -21.84
C CYS A 638 1.34 17.94 -22.09
N ILE A 639 2.14 18.43 -23.05
CA ILE A 639 3.54 17.99 -23.21
C ILE A 639 4.32 18.30 -21.93
N MET A 640 4.22 19.53 -21.42
CA MET A 640 4.90 19.91 -20.17
C MET A 640 4.42 19.09 -18.97
N LEU A 641 3.11 18.77 -18.90
CA LEU A 641 2.54 17.89 -17.88
C LEU A 641 3.18 16.50 -17.87
N THR A 642 3.64 15.98 -19.01
CA THR A 642 4.33 14.69 -19.08
C THR A 642 5.84 14.80 -18.83
N ILE A 643 6.49 15.83 -19.35
CA ILE A 643 7.95 15.95 -19.30
C ILE A 643 8.42 16.46 -17.92
N ILE A 644 7.72 17.43 -17.32
CA ILE A 644 8.13 18.01 -16.04
C ILE A 644 8.23 16.93 -14.95
N PRO A 645 7.20 16.10 -14.69
CA PRO A 645 7.29 15.06 -13.65
C PRO A 645 8.44 14.09 -13.88
N TYR A 646 8.64 13.64 -15.12
CA TYR A 646 9.74 12.75 -15.48
C TYR A 646 11.11 13.39 -15.21
N VAL A 647 11.33 14.62 -15.68
CA VAL A 647 12.59 15.34 -15.46
C VAL A 647 12.80 15.62 -13.98
N THR A 648 11.75 16.01 -13.23
CA THR A 648 11.85 16.23 -11.79
C THR A 648 12.21 14.95 -11.04
N ASN A 649 11.72 13.79 -11.47
CA ASN A 649 12.08 12.49 -10.90
C ASN A 649 13.56 12.18 -11.11
N ILE A 650 14.06 12.32 -12.34
CA ILE A 650 15.49 12.12 -12.65
C ILE A 650 16.38 13.09 -11.87
N MET A 651 16.00 14.37 -11.80
CA MET A 651 16.74 15.38 -11.05
C MET A 651 16.73 15.10 -9.54
N ALA A 652 15.60 14.65 -8.97
CA ALA A 652 15.51 14.30 -7.56
C ALA A 652 16.42 13.11 -7.21
N ILE A 653 16.45 12.08 -8.06
CA ILE A 653 17.36 10.93 -7.91
C ILE A 653 18.81 11.39 -7.98
N TYR A 654 19.15 12.20 -8.98
CA TYR A 654 20.51 12.75 -9.14
C TYR A 654 20.94 13.55 -7.91
N HIS A 655 20.11 14.48 -7.44
CA HIS A 655 20.40 15.27 -6.23
C HIS A 655 20.56 14.40 -4.99
N ALA A 656 19.70 13.41 -4.79
CA ALA A 656 19.82 12.50 -3.65
C ALA A 656 21.15 11.72 -3.66
N GLN A 657 21.65 11.34 -4.85
CA GLN A 657 22.93 10.67 -5.03
C GLN A 657 24.12 11.60 -4.79
N THR A 658 24.07 12.84 -5.32
CA THR A 658 25.17 13.81 -5.15
C THR A 658 25.26 14.37 -3.74
N ASP A 659 24.13 14.49 -3.03
CA ASP A 659 24.08 14.98 -1.65
C ASP A 659 24.47 13.92 -0.62
N ALA A 660 24.69 12.67 -1.06
CA ALA A 660 25.11 11.58 -0.18
C ALA A 660 26.46 11.88 0.47
N PRO A 661 26.66 11.58 1.77
CA PRO A 661 27.94 11.76 2.42
C PRO A 661 29.03 10.91 1.77
N ALA A 662 30.21 11.49 1.58
CA ALA A 662 31.43 10.72 1.40
C ALA A 662 31.87 10.20 2.78
N PHE A 663 31.48 8.96 3.12
CA PHE A 663 31.91 8.32 4.36
C PHE A 663 33.40 8.00 4.31
N THR A 664 34.14 8.31 5.38
CA THR A 664 35.58 8.04 5.51
C THR A 664 35.85 6.98 6.56
N THR A 665 37.12 6.59 6.74
CA THR A 665 37.53 5.70 7.83
C THR A 665 37.35 6.32 9.22
N GLU A 666 37.40 7.65 9.33
CA GLU A 666 37.25 8.38 10.59
C GLU A 666 35.78 8.60 10.96
N THR A 667 34.91 8.76 9.96
CA THR A 667 33.45 8.89 10.12
C THR A 667 32.71 7.83 9.28
N PRO A 668 32.80 6.55 9.66
CA PRO A 668 32.15 5.47 8.91
C PRO A 668 30.63 5.55 9.04
N HIS A 669 29.91 5.11 8.01
CA HIS A 669 28.48 4.87 8.12
C HIS A 669 28.19 3.80 9.21
N PRO A 670 27.09 3.90 9.98
CA PRO A 670 26.78 2.94 11.06
C PRO A 670 26.84 1.47 10.62
N VAL A 671 26.38 1.16 9.40
CA VAL A 671 26.44 -0.20 8.83
C VAL A 671 27.86 -0.72 8.72
N MET A 672 28.83 0.13 8.33
CA MET A 672 30.23 -0.27 8.25
C MET A 672 30.82 -0.51 9.65
N ALA A 673 30.45 0.32 10.63
CA ALA A 673 30.86 0.13 12.01
C ALA A 673 30.29 -1.19 12.59
N LEU A 674 29.03 -1.48 12.32
CA LEU A 674 28.34 -2.72 12.73
C LEU A 674 28.94 -3.95 12.06
N TYR A 675 29.22 -3.89 10.76
CA TYR A 675 29.92 -4.96 10.03
C TYR A 675 31.31 -5.25 10.63
N ASN A 676 32.09 -4.20 10.92
CA ASN A 676 33.43 -4.35 11.51
C ASN A 676 33.38 -4.94 12.94
N LYS A 677 32.38 -4.55 13.75
CA LYS A 677 32.13 -5.15 15.07
C LYS A 677 31.78 -6.63 14.93
N ALA A 678 30.81 -6.94 14.08
CA ALA A 678 30.34 -8.29 13.79
C ALA A 678 31.46 -9.22 13.27
N GLN A 679 32.35 -8.72 12.42
CA GLN A 679 33.53 -9.48 11.98
C GLN A 679 34.44 -9.88 13.16
N LYS A 680 34.74 -8.95 14.07
CA LYS A 680 35.60 -9.23 15.24
C LYS A 680 34.95 -10.23 16.18
N GLU A 681 33.64 -10.10 16.40
CA GLU A 681 32.84 -11.04 17.20
C GLU A 681 32.89 -12.44 16.61
N PHE A 682 32.66 -12.58 15.31
CA PHE A 682 32.74 -13.86 14.61
C PHE A 682 34.13 -14.50 14.67
N GLU A 683 35.20 -13.72 14.51
CA GLU A 683 36.58 -14.20 14.66
C GLU A 683 36.90 -14.63 16.10
N SER A 684 36.36 -13.93 17.10
CA SER A 684 36.47 -14.31 18.51
C SER A 684 35.71 -15.61 18.79
N GLN A 685 34.45 -15.70 18.36
CA GLN A 685 33.60 -16.88 18.50
C GLN A 685 34.22 -18.11 17.83
N SER A 686 34.79 -17.94 16.64
CA SER A 686 35.44 -19.04 15.91
C SER A 686 36.70 -19.54 16.63
N ARG A 687 37.48 -18.65 17.25
CA ARG A 687 38.71 -19.01 17.97
C ARG A 687 38.46 -19.70 19.31
N ARG A 688 37.33 -19.41 19.98
CA ARG A 688 37.00 -20.00 21.29
C ARG A 688 36.41 -21.40 21.22
N GLN A 689 36.05 -21.90 20.03
CA GLN A 689 35.41 -23.22 19.90
C GLN A 689 36.33 -24.35 20.39
N SER A 690 35.76 -25.27 21.16
CA SER A 690 36.45 -26.40 21.76
C SER A 690 36.97 -27.39 20.71
N THR A 691 38.25 -27.73 20.81
CA THR A 691 38.95 -28.62 19.86
C THR A 691 39.21 -30.02 20.42
N THR A 692 39.00 -30.23 21.72
CA THR A 692 39.03 -31.54 22.39
C THR A 692 37.72 -31.80 23.14
N PHE A 693 37.42 -33.07 23.42
CA PHE A 693 36.22 -33.43 24.17
C PHE A 693 36.25 -32.85 25.59
N GLU A 694 37.40 -32.92 26.26
CA GLU A 694 37.55 -32.44 27.64
C GLU A 694 37.31 -30.93 27.70
N ALA A 695 37.78 -30.17 26.70
CA ALA A 695 37.48 -28.75 26.58
C ALA A 695 35.98 -28.51 26.35
N ALA A 696 35.34 -29.25 25.45
CA ALA A 696 33.90 -29.10 25.18
C ALA A 696 33.05 -29.45 26.42
N SER A 697 33.43 -30.49 27.16
CA SER A 697 32.77 -30.90 28.41
C SER A 697 32.93 -29.84 29.51
N ASN A 698 34.14 -29.29 29.67
CA ASN A 698 34.39 -28.25 30.67
C ASN A 698 33.68 -26.94 30.31
N THR A 699 33.68 -26.55 29.03
CA THR A 699 32.95 -25.38 28.53
C THR A 699 31.46 -25.55 28.77
N TYR A 700 30.92 -26.72 28.46
CA TYR A 700 29.52 -27.07 28.73
C TYR A 700 29.17 -26.88 30.20
N GLN A 701 29.96 -27.46 31.11
CA GLN A 701 29.74 -27.37 32.54
C GLN A 701 29.86 -25.93 33.05
N SER A 702 30.86 -25.20 32.57
CA SER A 702 31.06 -23.80 32.95
C SER A 702 29.93 -22.89 32.47
N LYS A 703 29.36 -23.16 31.29
CA LYS A 703 28.35 -22.30 30.67
C LYS A 703 26.96 -22.55 31.22
N TYR A 704 26.62 -23.82 31.45
CA TYR A 704 25.26 -24.23 31.82
C TYR A 704 25.14 -24.73 33.27
N GLY A 705 26.25 -24.83 34.01
CA GLY A 705 26.26 -25.28 35.41
C GLY A 705 25.84 -26.75 35.58
N ARG A 706 25.98 -27.57 34.54
CA ARG A 706 25.51 -28.97 34.51
C ARG A 706 26.53 -29.88 33.83
N GLU A 707 26.56 -31.15 34.23
CA GLU A 707 27.28 -32.18 33.49
C GLU A 707 26.62 -32.44 32.12
N PRO A 708 27.40 -32.71 31.06
CA PRO A 708 26.84 -33.06 29.76
C PRO A 708 25.93 -34.30 29.82
N PRO A 709 24.89 -34.37 28.97
CA PRO A 709 23.96 -35.49 28.97
C PRO A 709 24.66 -36.80 28.52
N PRO A 710 24.15 -37.97 28.91
CA PRO A 710 24.59 -39.24 28.35
C PRO A 710 24.58 -39.21 26.82
N GLY A 711 25.64 -39.73 26.17
CA GLY A 711 25.81 -39.66 24.72
C GLY A 711 26.52 -38.41 24.19
N PHE A 712 26.88 -37.44 25.05
CA PHE A 712 27.57 -36.22 24.64
C PHE A 712 28.92 -36.46 23.94
N ARG A 713 29.68 -37.49 24.34
CA ARG A 713 30.94 -37.86 23.65
C ARG A 713 30.70 -38.30 22.21
N ALA A 714 29.74 -39.18 21.99
CA ALA A 714 29.38 -39.63 20.64
C ALA A 714 28.90 -38.45 19.78
N TRP A 715 28.10 -37.55 20.36
CA TRP A 715 27.72 -36.30 19.70
C TRP A 715 28.94 -35.42 19.35
N TYR A 716 29.90 -35.27 20.26
CA TYR A 716 31.12 -34.48 20.03
C TYR A 716 31.95 -35.08 18.90
N ASP A 717 32.15 -36.40 18.92
CA ASP A 717 32.90 -37.12 17.88
C ASP A 717 32.18 -37.02 16.51
N ALA A 718 30.83 -37.06 16.51
CA ALA A 718 30.02 -36.80 15.32
C ALA A 718 30.16 -35.35 14.82
N ALA A 719 30.16 -34.37 15.71
CA ALA A 719 30.36 -32.97 15.35
C ALA A 719 31.74 -32.72 14.74
N ARG A 720 32.78 -33.34 15.31
CA ARG A 720 34.16 -33.24 14.80
C ARG A 720 34.35 -33.95 13.46
N SER A 721 33.83 -35.17 13.32
CA SER A 721 33.95 -35.96 12.07
C SER A 721 33.20 -35.35 10.89
N ASN A 722 32.17 -34.53 11.15
CA ASN A 722 31.42 -33.80 10.12
C ASN A 722 31.88 -32.35 9.95
N ASP A 723 33.03 -31.97 10.52
CA ASP A 723 33.61 -30.63 10.44
C ASP A 723 32.62 -29.52 10.87
N SER A 724 31.80 -29.76 11.91
CA SER A 724 30.91 -28.73 12.44
C SER A 724 31.71 -27.54 12.93
N PRO A 725 31.44 -26.32 12.45
CA PRO A 725 32.19 -25.14 12.86
C PRO A 725 31.82 -24.66 14.27
N LEU A 726 30.69 -25.12 14.81
CA LEU A 726 30.17 -24.73 16.13
C LEU A 726 29.98 -25.97 17.01
N VAL A 727 30.63 -25.94 18.18
CA VAL A 727 30.58 -26.99 19.19
C VAL A 727 29.99 -26.45 20.49
N ASP A 728 30.27 -25.19 20.83
CA ASP A 728 29.93 -24.64 22.16
C ASP A 728 28.74 -23.66 22.15
N GLU A 729 28.09 -23.47 20.99
CA GLU A 729 27.06 -22.45 20.78
C GLU A 729 25.65 -23.07 20.69
N PHE A 730 25.04 -23.30 21.86
CA PHE A 730 23.71 -23.90 22.00
C PHE A 730 22.83 -23.17 23.05
N ASP A 731 23.11 -21.90 23.31
CA ASP A 731 22.55 -21.15 24.44
C ASP A 731 21.03 -21.04 24.37
N SER A 732 20.49 -20.78 23.18
CA SER A 732 19.05 -20.71 22.95
C SER A 732 18.36 -22.04 23.22
N LEU A 733 19.03 -23.17 22.91
CA LEU A 733 18.54 -24.51 23.22
C LEU A 733 18.50 -24.73 24.74
N TYR A 734 19.56 -24.36 25.47
CA TYR A 734 19.60 -24.53 26.92
C TYR A 734 18.61 -23.62 27.65
N GLN A 735 18.45 -22.38 27.21
CA GLN A 735 17.45 -21.47 27.76
C GLN A 735 16.02 -22.00 27.57
N ALA A 736 15.74 -22.70 26.48
CA ALA A 736 14.45 -23.35 26.27
C ALA A 736 14.24 -24.59 27.16
N ILE A 737 15.31 -25.34 27.44
CA ILE A 737 15.24 -26.62 28.17
C ILE A 737 15.33 -26.44 29.70
N SER A 738 16.09 -25.46 30.17
CA SER A 738 16.37 -25.28 31.60
C SER A 738 15.14 -25.12 32.50
N PRO A 739 14.00 -24.50 32.07
CA PRO A 739 12.82 -24.43 32.92
C PRO A 739 12.24 -25.80 33.27
N PHE A 740 12.46 -26.83 32.44
CA PHE A 740 11.96 -28.20 32.64
C PHE A 740 12.77 -28.99 33.67
N TRP A 741 13.95 -28.52 34.10
CA TRP A 741 14.76 -29.20 35.11
C TRP A 741 14.09 -29.28 36.48
N ARG A 742 13.19 -28.33 36.79
CA ARG A 742 12.38 -28.33 38.03
C ARG A 742 11.27 -29.38 38.07
N LEU A 743 11.04 -30.10 36.96
CA LEU A 743 10.07 -31.20 36.88
C LEU A 743 10.81 -32.52 37.00
N SER A 744 10.20 -33.58 37.52
CA SER A 744 10.69 -34.96 37.37
C SER A 744 10.48 -35.47 35.94
N GLY A 745 11.16 -36.55 35.55
CA GLY A 745 10.92 -37.14 34.22
C GLY A 745 9.51 -37.69 34.04
N SER A 746 8.92 -38.23 35.12
CA SER A 746 7.52 -38.65 35.11
C SER A 746 6.56 -37.49 34.86
N GLU A 747 6.76 -36.34 35.51
CA GLU A 747 5.94 -35.14 35.31
C GLU A 747 6.07 -34.57 33.89
N VAL A 748 7.25 -34.65 33.27
CA VAL A 748 7.48 -34.23 31.88
C VAL A 748 6.66 -35.08 30.91
N LEU A 749 6.73 -36.41 31.04
CA LEU A 749 5.95 -37.34 30.21
C LEU A 749 4.44 -37.13 30.40
N ASP A 750 4.01 -36.99 31.64
CA ASP A 750 2.62 -36.69 32.01
C ASP A 750 2.12 -35.39 31.38
N ALA A 751 2.91 -34.32 31.45
CA ALA A 751 2.58 -33.03 30.85
C ALA A 751 2.42 -33.16 29.33
N MET A 752 3.29 -33.92 28.66
CA MET A 752 3.18 -34.18 27.23
C MET A 752 1.91 -34.97 26.88
N HIS A 753 1.60 -36.04 27.62
CA HIS A 753 0.40 -36.84 27.40
C HIS A 753 -0.89 -36.02 27.62
N ARG A 754 -0.93 -35.18 28.65
CA ARG A 754 -2.04 -34.26 28.91
C ARG A 754 -2.21 -33.23 27.80
N ALA A 755 -1.13 -32.57 27.36
CA ALA A 755 -1.19 -31.60 26.26
C ALA A 755 -1.64 -32.22 24.92
N LYS A 756 -1.20 -33.45 24.62
CA LYS A 756 -1.60 -34.19 23.43
C LYS A 756 -3.08 -34.58 23.42
N SER A 757 -3.64 -34.87 24.60
CA SER A 757 -5.03 -35.31 24.77
C SER A 757 -6.04 -34.17 24.89
N LEU A 758 -5.59 -32.91 24.91
CA LEU A 758 -6.48 -31.76 24.89
C LEU A 758 -7.42 -31.77 23.67
N PRO A 759 -8.73 -31.49 23.86
CA PRO A 759 -9.68 -31.40 22.76
C PRO A 759 -9.24 -30.36 21.71
N GLY A 760 -9.17 -30.79 20.44
CA GLY A 760 -8.76 -29.89 19.35
C GLY A 760 -7.27 -29.56 19.31
N SER A 761 -6.43 -30.27 20.08
CA SER A 761 -4.97 -30.15 20.01
C SER A 761 -4.46 -30.44 18.59
N ASP A 762 -3.54 -29.60 18.12
CA ASP A 762 -2.83 -29.73 16.84
C ASP A 762 -1.42 -30.34 17.03
N LEU A 763 -1.12 -30.87 18.22
CA LEU A 763 0.20 -31.42 18.54
C LEU A 763 0.35 -32.85 17.99
N TRP A 764 1.46 -33.11 17.33
CA TRP A 764 1.88 -34.46 16.92
C TRP A 764 2.71 -35.10 18.01
N LEU A 765 2.42 -36.37 18.33
CA LEU A 765 3.28 -37.18 19.20
C LEU A 765 4.25 -37.93 18.30
N CYS A 766 5.53 -37.62 18.42
CA CYS A 766 6.59 -38.26 17.66
C CYS A 766 7.48 -39.09 18.59
N THR A 767 7.89 -40.26 18.11
CA THR A 767 8.89 -41.11 18.77
C THR A 767 10.02 -41.37 17.79
N PHE A 768 11.23 -40.99 18.19
CA PHE A 768 12.47 -41.39 17.52
C PHE A 768 12.98 -42.68 18.16
N SER A 769 13.30 -43.66 17.32
CA SER A 769 13.89 -44.92 17.76
C SER A 769 15.37 -44.96 17.41
N GLY A 770 16.23 -45.03 18.42
CA GLY A 770 17.69 -45.14 18.29
C GLY A 770 18.15 -46.41 17.60
N THR A 771 17.40 -47.50 17.74
CA THR A 771 17.73 -48.79 17.11
C THR A 771 17.49 -48.82 15.60
N THR A 772 16.45 -48.12 15.13
CA THR A 772 16.06 -48.09 13.72
C THR A 772 16.43 -46.79 13.01
N SER A 773 16.84 -45.76 13.75
CA SER A 773 17.04 -44.39 13.29
C SER A 773 15.82 -43.82 12.55
N ILE A 774 14.61 -44.19 12.98
CA ILE A 774 13.34 -43.77 12.37
C ILE A 774 12.49 -43.00 13.37
N THR A 775 11.92 -41.89 12.90
CA THR A 775 10.89 -41.09 13.57
C THR A 775 9.51 -41.51 13.09
N LYS A 776 8.62 -41.83 14.03
CA LYS A 776 7.20 -42.06 13.77
C LYS A 776 6.39 -41.01 14.48
N CYS A 777 5.57 -40.27 13.73
CA CYS A 777 4.67 -39.25 14.26
C CYS A 777 3.22 -39.69 14.12
N SER A 778 2.41 -39.40 15.15
CA SER A 778 0.99 -39.76 15.19
C SER A 778 0.13 -38.59 15.65
N HIS A 779 -1.07 -38.51 15.07
CA HIS A 779 -2.09 -37.53 15.41
C HIS A 779 -3.47 -38.22 15.49
N SER A 780 -4.37 -37.69 16.31
CA SER A 780 -5.68 -38.30 16.57
C SER A 780 -6.62 -38.26 15.36
N TYR A 781 -6.54 -37.21 14.54
CA TYR A 781 -7.42 -37.01 13.38
C TYR A 781 -6.73 -36.48 12.11
N ARG A 782 -5.44 -36.13 12.15
CA ARG A 782 -4.70 -35.60 11.00
C ARG A 782 -3.86 -36.72 10.39
N THR A 783 -3.79 -36.78 9.07
CA THR A 783 -3.04 -37.81 8.33
C THR A 783 -1.72 -37.31 7.76
N PHE A 784 -1.59 -36.00 7.55
CA PHE A 784 -0.38 -35.37 7.00
C PHE A 784 0.36 -34.58 8.08
N ASP A 785 1.58 -35.00 8.38
CA ASP A 785 2.44 -34.43 9.41
C ASP A 785 3.27 -33.22 8.94
N ARG A 786 2.97 -32.64 7.76
CA ARG A 786 3.77 -31.54 7.18
C ARG A 786 5.26 -31.87 7.06
N HIS A 787 5.57 -33.11 6.68
CA HIS A 787 6.94 -33.59 6.46
C HIS A 787 7.84 -33.59 7.71
N ILE A 788 7.28 -33.49 8.91
CA ILE A 788 8.04 -33.54 10.17
C ILE A 788 8.85 -34.84 10.25
N SER A 789 8.21 -36.01 10.12
CA SER A 789 8.92 -37.30 10.19
C SER A 789 10.00 -37.43 9.12
N ARG A 790 9.72 -36.97 7.89
CA ARG A 790 10.70 -36.96 6.79
C ARG A 790 11.91 -36.09 7.12
N MET A 791 11.70 -34.89 7.66
CA MET A 791 12.78 -33.99 8.05
C MET A 791 13.67 -34.63 9.10
N PHE A 792 13.09 -35.16 10.19
CA PHE A 792 13.86 -35.84 11.25
C PHE A 792 14.64 -37.04 10.70
N ASN A 793 14.00 -37.88 9.88
CA ASN A 793 14.65 -39.05 9.29
C ASN A 793 15.83 -38.66 8.39
N ASN A 794 15.68 -37.60 7.59
CA ASN A 794 16.76 -37.14 6.70
C ASN A 794 17.95 -36.59 7.50
N ILE A 795 17.71 -35.66 8.43
CA ILE A 795 18.80 -34.99 9.16
C ILE A 795 19.48 -35.91 10.19
N LEU A 796 18.79 -36.97 10.65
CA LEU A 796 19.33 -37.92 11.63
C LEU A 796 19.83 -39.24 11.02
N ALA A 797 19.70 -39.44 9.71
CA ALA A 797 20.01 -40.71 9.04
C ALA A 797 21.43 -41.25 9.33
N ASN A 798 22.40 -40.35 9.56
CA ASN A 798 23.81 -40.70 9.75
C ASN A 798 24.23 -40.81 11.22
N PHE A 799 23.30 -40.73 12.18
CA PHE A 799 23.59 -40.85 13.61
C PHE A 799 23.00 -42.15 14.18
N THR A 800 23.85 -42.96 14.79
CA THR A 800 23.50 -44.29 15.31
C THR A 800 23.42 -44.35 16.84
N ASP A 801 24.07 -43.42 17.55
CA ASP A 801 24.20 -43.43 19.01
C ASP A 801 23.21 -42.47 19.70
N LEU A 802 21.97 -42.45 19.21
CA LEU A 802 20.87 -41.65 19.77
C LEU A 802 19.97 -42.54 20.66
N PRO A 803 19.50 -42.04 21.81
CA PRO A 803 18.53 -42.75 22.64
C PRO A 803 17.14 -42.76 22.00
N ASP A 804 16.26 -43.66 22.47
CA ASP A 804 14.84 -43.59 22.16
C ASP A 804 14.22 -42.36 22.84
N VAL A 805 13.56 -41.49 22.08
CA VAL A 805 12.98 -40.23 22.59
C VAL A 805 11.57 -40.02 22.09
N THR A 806 10.68 -39.60 22.98
CA THR A 806 9.33 -39.17 22.63
C THR A 806 9.24 -37.66 22.80
N PHE A 807 8.59 -36.96 21.86
CA PHE A 807 8.47 -35.51 21.87
C PHE A 807 7.18 -35.04 21.18
N LEU A 808 6.73 -33.84 21.52
CA LEU A 808 5.59 -33.19 20.88
C LEU A 808 6.07 -32.21 19.83
N VAL A 809 5.45 -32.22 18.65
CA VAL A 809 5.73 -31.24 17.59
C VAL A 809 4.48 -30.44 17.27
N ASN A 810 4.63 -29.13 17.24
CA ASN A 810 3.61 -28.19 16.81
C ASN A 810 3.39 -28.29 15.29
N HIS A 811 2.14 -28.49 14.88
CA HIS A 811 1.78 -28.58 13.46
C HIS A 811 1.60 -27.23 12.78
N ILE A 812 1.27 -26.19 13.54
CA ILE A 812 0.89 -24.87 13.01
C ILE A 812 2.08 -23.92 13.10
N ASP A 813 2.09 -22.91 12.23
CA ASP A 813 3.18 -21.94 12.11
C ASP A 813 3.38 -21.10 13.39
N GLU A 814 2.30 -20.92 14.15
CA GLU A 814 2.22 -20.07 15.34
C GLU A 814 2.67 -20.87 16.59
N PRO A 815 3.55 -20.32 17.45
CA PRO A 815 4.06 -21.00 18.65
C PRO A 815 2.96 -21.30 19.68
N ARG A 816 3.25 -22.17 20.67
CA ARG A 816 2.21 -22.74 21.55
C ARG A 816 2.38 -22.45 23.03
N VAL A 817 3.59 -22.39 23.57
CA VAL A 817 3.78 -22.52 25.01
C VAL A 817 3.87 -21.15 25.68
N ILE A 818 2.90 -20.86 26.56
CA ILE A 818 2.96 -19.72 27.47
C ILE A 818 3.14 -20.26 28.89
N SER A 819 4.37 -20.14 29.40
CA SER A 819 4.70 -20.55 30.76
C SER A 819 4.35 -19.42 31.73
N HIS A 820 3.25 -19.56 32.48
CA HIS A 820 2.95 -18.68 33.60
C HIS A 820 3.68 -19.12 34.87
N SER A 821 4.33 -18.19 35.56
CA SER A 821 4.74 -18.32 36.96
C SER A 821 3.48 -18.27 37.85
N SER A 822 2.66 -19.32 37.82
CA SER A 822 1.67 -19.51 38.89
C SER A 822 2.40 -19.83 40.20
N PRO A 823 1.90 -19.40 41.36
CA PRO A 823 2.41 -19.86 42.66
C PRO A 823 2.36 -21.40 42.69
N GLU A 824 3.39 -22.00 43.30
CA GLU A 824 3.56 -23.45 43.29
C GLU A 824 2.25 -24.18 43.63
N PRO A 825 1.77 -25.10 42.77
CA PRO A 825 0.61 -25.89 43.09
C PRO A 825 0.94 -26.80 44.27
N SER A 826 0.04 -26.85 45.25
CA SER A 826 0.15 -27.67 46.46
C SER A 826 0.23 -29.18 46.20
N SER A 827 -0.06 -29.63 44.97
CA SER A 827 0.02 -31.03 44.51
C SER A 827 0.35 -31.10 43.01
N PRO A 828 1.06 -32.14 42.52
CA PRO A 828 1.23 -32.41 41.08
C PRO A 828 -0.09 -32.56 40.31
N ASP A 829 -1.16 -33.03 40.99
CA ASP A 829 -2.51 -33.17 40.41
C ASP A 829 -3.24 -31.83 40.20
N ASP A 830 -2.76 -30.73 40.80
CA ASP A 830 -3.34 -29.39 40.63
C ASP A 830 -2.82 -28.65 39.39
N ARG A 831 -1.81 -29.19 38.67
CA ARG A 831 -1.30 -28.60 37.41
C ARG A 831 -2.29 -28.78 36.27
N ARG A 832 -3.17 -27.80 36.11
CA ARG A 832 -4.18 -27.77 35.06
C ARG A 832 -3.60 -27.21 33.76
N ILE A 833 -3.10 -28.09 32.90
CA ILE A 833 -2.76 -27.74 31.51
C ILE A 833 -4.03 -27.35 30.77
N THR A 834 -4.05 -26.16 30.19
CA THR A 834 -5.22 -25.62 29.48
C THR A 834 -4.82 -25.07 28.14
N MET A 835 -5.76 -25.09 27.19
CA MET A 835 -5.62 -24.47 25.88
C MET A 835 -6.84 -23.60 25.63
N GLU A 836 -6.60 -22.40 25.13
CA GLU A 836 -7.64 -21.45 24.75
C GLU A 836 -7.53 -21.06 23.27
N ASP A 837 -8.65 -20.66 22.67
CA ASP A 837 -8.66 -20.14 21.31
C ASP A 837 -8.57 -18.60 21.34
N ARG A 838 -7.45 -18.08 20.83
CA ARG A 838 -7.17 -16.64 20.69
C ARG A 838 -7.03 -16.25 19.22
N SER A 839 -7.56 -17.06 18.32
CA SER A 839 -7.61 -16.74 16.90
C SER A 839 -8.34 -15.42 16.67
N GLN A 840 -7.74 -14.58 15.85
CA GLN A 840 -8.28 -13.29 15.39
C GLN A 840 -8.50 -12.25 16.50
N GLN A 841 -7.91 -12.46 17.69
CA GLN A 841 -8.02 -11.56 18.84
C GLN A 841 -6.65 -10.95 19.18
N PRO A 842 -6.58 -9.72 19.70
CA PRO A 842 -5.32 -9.16 20.19
C PRO A 842 -4.74 -10.03 21.32
N ILE A 843 -3.42 -10.30 21.26
CA ILE A 843 -2.74 -11.19 22.20
C ILE A 843 -1.60 -10.52 22.97
N TRP A 844 -1.40 -9.21 22.83
CA TRP A 844 -0.34 -8.46 23.52
C TRP A 844 -0.36 -8.70 25.03
N ASP A 845 -1.48 -8.39 25.69
CA ASP A 845 -1.62 -8.52 27.15
C ASP A 845 -1.37 -9.95 27.65
N LEU A 846 -1.69 -10.94 26.82
CA LEU A 846 -1.45 -12.34 27.13
C LEU A 846 0.06 -12.66 27.07
N LEU A 847 0.76 -12.21 26.03
CA LEU A 847 2.18 -12.45 25.82
C LEU A 847 3.07 -11.69 26.82
N THR A 848 2.64 -10.52 27.28
CA THR A 848 3.45 -9.66 28.16
C THR A 848 3.02 -9.66 29.62
N LYS A 849 2.07 -10.52 30.00
CA LYS A 849 1.54 -10.61 31.37
C LYS A 849 2.61 -10.77 32.45
N ASN A 850 3.69 -11.49 32.13
CA ASN A 850 4.79 -11.79 33.05
C ASN A 850 6.03 -10.92 32.82
N CYS A 851 5.93 -9.89 31.98
CA CYS A 851 7.01 -8.93 31.86
C CYS A 851 7.12 -8.17 33.18
N HIS A 852 8.24 -8.35 33.88
CA HIS A 852 8.55 -7.53 35.04
C HIS A 852 8.94 -6.13 34.56
N GLN A 853 8.42 -5.08 35.22
CA GLN A 853 8.98 -3.74 35.12
C GLN A 853 10.33 -3.73 35.84
N GLU A 854 11.33 -4.38 35.24
CA GLU A 854 12.71 -4.01 35.53
C GLU A 854 13.09 -2.97 34.49
N ASP A 855 13.34 -1.74 34.95
CA ASP A 855 14.06 -0.74 34.17
C ASP A 855 15.49 -1.25 33.98
N LYS A 856 15.67 -2.26 33.12
CA LYS A 856 17.00 -2.58 32.60
C LYS A 856 17.36 -1.45 31.66
N GLU A 857 18.09 -0.47 32.19
CA GLU A 857 18.94 0.37 31.36
C GLU A 857 19.71 -0.59 30.44
N ALA A 858 19.45 -0.49 29.13
CA ALA A 858 20.12 -1.30 28.15
C ALA A 858 21.63 -1.17 28.39
N GLU A 859 22.26 -2.24 28.88
CA GLU A 859 23.70 -2.27 29.11
C GLU A 859 24.38 -1.91 27.80
N GLY A 860 24.97 -0.72 27.77
CA GLY A 860 25.55 -0.11 26.60
C GLY A 860 26.80 -0.84 26.14
N GLU A 861 26.63 -1.94 25.39
CA GLU A 861 27.75 -2.63 24.75
C GLU A 861 28.14 -1.99 23.42
N GLY A 862 29.11 -1.09 23.51
CA GLY A 862 29.84 -0.50 22.38
C GLY A 862 29.04 0.59 21.68
N ASN A 863 29.32 1.84 22.05
CA ASN A 863 28.64 3.06 21.60
C ASN A 863 28.87 3.31 20.09
N ILE A 864 28.25 2.51 19.22
CA ILE A 864 28.18 2.78 17.78
C ILE A 864 27.19 3.92 17.60
N ASP A 865 27.69 5.06 17.14
CA ASP A 865 26.83 6.20 16.83
C ASP A 865 25.93 5.85 15.64
N THR A 866 24.64 5.68 15.90
CA THR A 866 23.62 5.43 14.88
C THR A 866 23.01 6.73 14.33
N PHE A 867 23.48 7.88 14.81
CA PHE A 867 22.96 9.21 14.48
C PHE A 867 21.44 9.34 14.72
N GLY A 868 20.93 8.57 15.69
CA GLY A 868 19.51 8.53 16.05
C GLY A 868 18.62 7.79 15.06
N LEU A 869 19.18 6.96 14.15
CA LEU A 869 18.42 5.97 13.38
C LEU A 869 18.35 4.65 14.13
N PRO A 870 17.22 3.91 14.08
CA PRO A 870 17.05 2.66 14.83
C PRO A 870 17.70 1.46 14.14
N PHE A 871 19.01 1.54 13.86
CA PHE A 871 19.78 0.36 13.44
C PHE A 871 19.83 -0.66 14.57
N VAL A 872 19.50 -1.93 14.28
CA VAL A 872 19.50 -3.01 15.28
C VAL A 872 20.94 -3.31 15.72
N THR A 873 21.32 -2.90 16.92
CA THR A 873 22.67 -3.14 17.48
C THR A 873 22.76 -4.44 18.28
N ASN A 874 21.64 -4.91 18.84
CA ASN A 874 21.51 -6.17 19.58
C ASN A 874 20.18 -6.83 19.19
N ILE A 875 20.25 -8.04 18.62
CA ILE A 875 19.06 -8.75 18.12
C ILE A 875 18.17 -9.27 19.26
N SER A 876 18.76 -9.77 20.34
CA SER A 876 18.03 -10.32 21.49
C SER A 876 17.19 -9.24 22.17
N SER A 877 17.73 -8.03 22.32
CA SER A 877 16.98 -6.86 22.82
C SER A 877 15.89 -6.44 21.84
N ALA A 878 16.20 -6.36 20.53
CA ALA A 878 15.22 -5.95 19.52
C ALA A 878 14.02 -6.90 19.36
N GLN A 879 14.18 -8.18 19.71
CA GLN A 879 13.13 -9.21 19.72
C GLN A 879 12.43 -9.35 21.09
N ASP A 880 12.92 -8.69 22.14
CA ASP A 880 12.36 -8.76 23.49
C ASP A 880 11.06 -7.95 23.57
N LEU A 881 9.92 -8.65 23.69
CA LEU A 881 8.62 -7.99 23.78
C LEU A 881 8.46 -7.19 25.08
N CYS A 882 9.15 -7.57 26.14
CA CYS A 882 9.07 -6.86 27.42
C CYS A 882 9.78 -5.50 27.36
N GLN A 883 10.77 -5.33 26.48
CA GLN A 883 11.50 -4.08 26.28
C GLN A 883 10.83 -3.13 25.27
N HIS A 884 9.89 -3.64 24.46
CA HIS A 884 9.30 -2.90 23.34
C HIS A 884 7.76 -2.87 23.35
N PRO A 885 7.12 -2.14 24.29
CA PRO A 885 5.66 -1.98 24.36
C PRO A 885 4.98 -1.47 23.07
N GLU A 886 5.73 -0.72 22.26
CA GLU A 886 5.30 -0.21 20.97
C GLU A 886 5.00 -1.31 19.93
N TYR A 887 5.42 -2.57 20.17
CA TYR A 887 5.11 -3.69 19.29
C TYR A 887 3.65 -4.16 19.37
N SER A 888 2.93 -3.81 20.45
CA SER A 888 1.50 -4.10 20.66
C SER A 888 0.62 -3.76 19.45
N GLY A 889 0.90 -2.64 18.79
CA GLY A 889 0.11 -2.11 17.68
C GLY A 889 0.84 -2.13 16.33
N SER A 890 1.87 -2.95 16.15
CA SER A 890 2.74 -2.83 14.97
C SER A 890 3.09 -4.14 14.25
N HIS A 891 2.58 -5.28 14.76
CA HIS A 891 2.81 -6.62 14.20
C HIS A 891 1.51 -7.45 14.12
N GLY A 892 1.20 -8.03 12.95
CA GLY A 892 -0.08 -8.72 12.72
C GLY A 892 -0.34 -9.92 13.64
N PHE A 893 0.70 -10.69 13.99
CA PHE A 893 0.58 -11.83 14.91
C PHE A 893 0.12 -11.39 16.31
N ILE A 894 0.54 -10.19 16.74
CA ILE A 894 0.18 -9.62 18.05
C ILE A 894 -1.24 -9.02 18.02
N ILE A 895 -1.59 -8.36 16.92
CA ILE A 895 -2.86 -7.63 16.78
C ILE A 895 -4.03 -8.59 16.51
N SER A 896 -3.84 -9.58 15.63
CA SER A 896 -4.89 -10.52 15.24
C SER A 896 -4.24 -11.75 14.58
N PRO A 897 -3.76 -12.75 15.34
CA PRO A 897 -3.19 -13.97 14.76
C PRO A 897 -4.28 -14.80 14.06
N VAL A 898 -3.90 -15.71 13.17
CA VAL A 898 -4.87 -16.42 12.32
C VAL A 898 -5.53 -17.57 13.05
N SER A 899 -4.74 -18.38 13.75
CA SER A 899 -5.18 -19.63 14.39
C SER A 899 -4.50 -19.90 15.75
N PHE A 900 -4.12 -18.83 16.46
CA PHE A 900 -3.36 -18.94 17.70
C PHE A 900 -4.17 -19.60 18.82
N ARG A 901 -3.66 -20.74 19.29
CA ARG A 901 -4.18 -21.49 20.43
C ARG A 901 -3.03 -21.79 21.38
N PRO A 902 -2.76 -20.91 22.34
CA PRO A 902 -1.69 -21.14 23.31
C PRO A 902 -2.08 -22.22 24.31
N ILE A 903 -1.06 -22.93 24.79
CA ILE A 903 -1.12 -23.88 25.89
C ILE A 903 -0.46 -23.21 27.08
N HIS A 904 -1.22 -23.10 28.17
CA HIS A 904 -0.75 -22.59 29.44
C HIS A 904 -0.23 -23.75 30.27
N ASP A 905 0.96 -23.54 30.86
CA ASP A 905 1.78 -24.49 31.64
C ASP A 905 3.05 -24.92 30.87
N LEU A 906 4.00 -25.48 31.62
CA LEU A 906 5.32 -25.83 31.13
C LEU A 906 5.28 -27.21 30.44
N VAL A 907 5.14 -27.21 29.11
CA VAL A 907 5.11 -28.44 28.27
C VAL A 907 6.22 -28.38 27.21
N PRO A 908 7.05 -29.42 27.05
CA PRO A 908 8.12 -29.41 26.05
C PRO A 908 7.53 -29.67 24.66
N ILE A 909 7.26 -28.59 23.93
CA ILE A 909 6.71 -28.62 22.58
C ILE A 909 7.74 -28.08 21.60
N PHE A 910 8.01 -28.84 20.54
CA PHE A 910 8.88 -28.44 19.46
C PHE A 910 8.13 -27.55 18.47
N SER A 911 8.65 -26.35 18.22
CA SER A 911 8.12 -25.39 17.25
C SER A 911 9.25 -24.87 16.35
N THR A 912 8.90 -24.43 15.14
CA THR A 912 9.90 -23.90 14.18
C THR A 912 10.35 -22.48 14.51
N GLY A 913 9.57 -21.75 15.30
CA GLY A 913 9.91 -20.43 15.80
C GLY A 913 9.10 -20.09 17.06
N LYS A 914 9.57 -19.12 17.84
CA LYS A 914 8.89 -18.63 19.05
C LYS A 914 9.16 -17.15 19.31
N LEU A 915 8.32 -16.51 20.12
CA LEU A 915 8.59 -15.16 20.63
C LEU A 915 9.42 -15.23 21.92
N SER A 916 10.07 -14.12 22.28
CA SER A 916 10.92 -14.00 23.47
C SER A 916 10.21 -14.35 24.79
N THR A 917 8.90 -14.15 24.88
CA THR A 917 8.09 -14.48 26.08
C THR A 917 7.49 -15.89 26.06
N MET A 918 7.80 -16.70 25.04
CA MET A 918 7.25 -18.04 24.86
C MET A 918 8.29 -19.13 25.12
N SER A 919 7.82 -20.30 25.56
CA SER A 919 8.69 -21.37 26.06
C SER A 919 8.77 -22.59 25.15
N ASP A 920 8.36 -22.47 23.89
CA ASP A 920 8.56 -23.51 22.89
C ASP A 920 10.07 -23.85 22.74
N ILE A 921 10.34 -25.11 22.39
CA ILE A 921 11.69 -25.60 22.09
C ILE A 921 11.87 -25.53 20.58
N LEU A 922 12.94 -24.90 20.12
CA LEU A 922 13.14 -24.63 18.70
C LEU A 922 13.67 -25.86 17.97
N ILE A 923 13.13 -26.12 16.77
CA ILE A 923 13.64 -27.10 15.82
C ILE A 923 13.81 -26.47 14.43
N PRO A 924 14.66 -27.03 13.56
CA PRO A 924 14.67 -26.67 12.15
C PRO A 924 13.27 -26.78 11.53
N SER A 925 12.92 -25.85 10.66
CA SER A 925 11.66 -25.91 9.92
C SER A 925 11.73 -26.92 8.79
N PRO A 926 10.72 -27.80 8.60
CA PRO A 926 10.63 -28.68 7.45
C PRO A 926 10.70 -27.90 6.12
N ALA A 927 10.20 -26.66 6.10
CA ALA A 927 10.22 -25.77 4.94
C ALA A 927 11.64 -25.59 4.36
N TYR A 928 12.69 -25.61 5.19
CA TYR A 928 14.07 -25.45 4.72
C TYR A 928 14.59 -26.59 3.85
N THR A 929 13.87 -27.72 3.81
CA THR A 929 14.19 -28.90 2.98
C THR A 929 13.15 -29.17 1.89
N GLU A 930 12.15 -28.28 1.74
CA GLU A 930 11.11 -28.42 0.72
C GLU A 930 11.57 -27.84 -0.62
N GLN A 931 11.21 -28.50 -1.73
CA GLN A 931 11.62 -28.10 -3.09
C GLN A 931 11.27 -26.66 -3.45
N GLU A 932 10.22 -26.09 -2.85
CA GLU A 932 9.85 -24.69 -3.07
C GLU A 932 10.93 -23.72 -2.54
N PHE A 933 11.58 -24.05 -1.43
CA PHE A 933 12.51 -23.18 -0.72
C PHE A 933 13.98 -23.57 -0.86
N ILE A 934 14.30 -24.66 -1.56
CA ILE A 934 15.69 -25.02 -1.85
C ILE A 934 16.33 -23.99 -2.81
N TYR A 935 17.57 -23.61 -2.50
CA TYR A 935 18.39 -22.76 -3.36
C TYR A 935 18.90 -23.50 -4.59
N ASP A 936 18.84 -22.85 -5.74
CA ASP A 936 19.36 -23.33 -7.02
C ASP A 936 20.33 -22.30 -7.60
N ASP A 937 21.62 -22.64 -7.64
CA ASP A 937 22.67 -21.75 -8.13
C ASP A 937 22.51 -21.38 -9.60
N SER A 938 21.85 -22.23 -10.41
CA SER A 938 21.60 -21.95 -11.83
C SER A 938 20.58 -20.82 -12.06
N ARG A 939 19.80 -20.50 -11.02
CA ARG A 939 18.76 -19.46 -11.02
C ARG A 939 19.25 -18.15 -10.42
N ASP A 940 20.39 -18.17 -9.74
CA ASP A 940 21.04 -17.00 -9.18
C ASP A 940 21.95 -16.33 -10.21
N VAL A 941 22.05 -15.01 -10.17
CA VAL A 941 22.92 -14.21 -11.05
C VAL A 941 24.13 -13.72 -10.28
N ASP A 942 25.26 -13.58 -10.97
CA ASP A 942 26.48 -13.04 -10.35
C ASP A 942 26.26 -11.62 -9.81
N TRP A 943 27.00 -11.28 -8.74
CA TRP A 943 26.85 -10.02 -8.01
C TRP A 943 26.82 -8.79 -8.94
N ASP A 944 27.77 -8.71 -9.87
CA ASP A 944 27.90 -7.58 -10.80
C ASP A 944 26.75 -7.45 -11.80
N ARG A 945 25.94 -8.51 -11.96
CA ARG A 945 24.76 -8.53 -12.83
C ARG A 945 23.45 -8.36 -12.07
N LYS A 946 23.49 -8.31 -10.74
CA LYS A 946 22.30 -8.08 -9.90
C LYS A 946 21.82 -6.64 -10.04
N ARG A 947 20.51 -6.46 -9.90
CA ARG A 947 19.89 -5.14 -9.77
C ARG A 947 20.22 -4.56 -8.40
N HIS A 948 20.72 -3.33 -8.37
CA HIS A 948 20.99 -2.60 -7.12
C HIS A 948 19.69 -2.08 -6.48
N SER A 949 18.85 -2.99 -6.02
CA SER A 949 17.54 -2.72 -5.45
C SER A 949 17.25 -3.70 -4.32
N LEU A 950 16.27 -3.33 -3.49
CA LEU A 950 15.59 -4.21 -2.55
C LEU A 950 14.43 -4.90 -3.24
N TYR A 951 14.34 -6.22 -3.08
CA TYR A 951 13.24 -7.01 -3.60
C TYR A 951 12.47 -7.73 -2.50
N TRP A 952 11.14 -7.72 -2.61
CA TRP A 952 10.24 -8.61 -1.88
C TRP A 952 8.92 -8.80 -2.62
N ALA A 953 8.48 -10.05 -2.73
CA ALA A 953 7.13 -10.36 -3.14
C ALA A 953 6.56 -11.44 -2.21
N GLY A 954 5.32 -11.24 -1.77
CA GLY A 954 4.69 -12.16 -0.84
C GLY A 954 3.20 -11.86 -0.68
N SER A 955 2.53 -12.67 0.13
CA SER A 955 1.11 -12.51 0.40
C SER A 955 0.87 -11.81 1.75
N THR A 956 -0.37 -11.40 2.02
CA THR A 956 -0.80 -10.72 3.26
C THR A 956 -0.86 -11.64 4.50
N THR A 957 0.01 -12.66 4.58
CA THR A 957 0.10 -13.48 5.80
C THR A 957 0.68 -12.70 6.98
N GLY A 958 0.58 -13.28 8.17
CA GLY A 958 1.12 -12.70 9.39
C GLY A 958 0.11 -11.97 10.26
N GLY A 959 -1.17 -12.06 9.92
CA GLY A 959 -2.31 -11.64 10.74
C GLY A 959 -3.62 -11.81 9.97
N PHE A 960 -4.74 -11.92 10.69
CA PHE A 960 -6.07 -11.96 10.10
C PHE A 960 -6.70 -10.56 10.12
N ALA A 961 -6.89 -9.96 8.94
CA ALA A 961 -7.47 -8.61 8.87
C ALA A 961 -9.00 -8.66 9.01
N LEU A 962 -9.52 -8.25 10.17
CA LEU A 962 -10.96 -8.11 10.41
C LEU A 962 -11.51 -6.81 9.83
N ASP A 963 -10.79 -5.72 10.02
CA ASP A 963 -11.17 -4.37 9.65
C ASP A 963 -9.94 -3.59 9.18
N THR A 964 -9.98 -2.27 9.29
CA THR A 964 -8.96 -1.38 8.71
C THR A 964 -7.68 -1.30 9.53
N HIS A 965 -7.61 -1.97 10.69
CA HIS A 965 -6.37 -2.09 11.46
C HIS A 965 -5.29 -2.92 10.73
N TRP A 966 -5.61 -3.57 9.61
CA TRP A 966 -4.62 -4.22 8.74
C TRP A 966 -3.48 -3.27 8.33
N GLN A 967 -3.71 -1.96 8.30
CA GLN A 967 -2.68 -0.95 8.02
C GLN A 967 -1.53 -0.97 9.03
N LEU A 968 -1.77 -1.51 10.23
CA LEU A 968 -0.79 -1.63 11.30
C LEU A 968 0.03 -2.92 11.24
N PHE A 969 -0.35 -3.87 10.38
CA PHE A 969 0.36 -5.14 10.27
C PHE A 969 1.72 -4.92 9.59
N HIS A 970 2.74 -5.66 10.04
CA HIS A 970 4.14 -5.45 9.65
C HIS A 970 4.35 -5.53 8.13
N ARG A 971 3.73 -6.50 7.42
CA ARG A 971 3.84 -6.61 5.95
C ARG A 971 3.18 -5.44 5.24
N GLN A 972 2.00 -5.03 5.70
CA GLN A 972 1.24 -3.94 5.13
C GLN A 972 1.98 -2.61 5.30
N ARG A 973 2.56 -2.37 6.49
CA ARG A 973 3.44 -1.21 6.75
C ARG A 973 4.67 -1.20 5.86
N PHE A 974 5.30 -2.36 5.65
CA PHE A 974 6.47 -2.51 4.80
C PHE A 974 6.14 -2.22 3.33
N VAL A 975 5.09 -2.86 2.78
CA VAL A 975 4.68 -2.62 1.39
C VAL A 975 4.18 -1.19 1.19
N GLU A 976 3.45 -0.61 2.16
CA GLU A 976 3.03 0.80 2.12
C GLU A 976 4.24 1.76 2.03
N LEU A 977 5.28 1.50 2.83
CA LEU A 977 6.52 2.28 2.79
C LEU A 977 7.21 2.13 1.44
N ALA A 978 7.41 0.90 0.98
CA ALA A 978 8.17 0.61 -0.23
C ALA A 978 7.47 1.10 -1.51
N GLN A 979 6.14 1.06 -1.54
CA GLN A 979 5.30 1.60 -2.63
C GLN A 979 5.00 3.10 -2.47
N ASN A 980 5.55 3.77 -1.43
CA ASN A 980 5.38 5.21 -1.20
C ASN A 980 3.91 5.68 -1.16
N LEU A 981 2.98 4.84 -0.67
CA LEU A 981 1.52 5.10 -0.80
C LEU A 981 0.99 6.18 0.15
N ARG A 982 1.71 6.49 1.23
CA ARG A 982 1.24 7.41 2.27
C ARG A 982 1.62 8.86 1.96
N MET A 983 0.60 9.69 1.75
CA MET A 983 0.76 11.14 1.52
C MET A 983 1.45 11.84 2.70
N ASN A 984 2.30 12.84 2.39
CA ASN A 984 3.03 13.67 3.35
C ASN A 984 3.98 12.92 4.31
N LYS A 985 4.43 11.71 3.94
CA LYS A 985 5.44 10.98 4.70
C LYS A 985 6.82 11.60 4.48
N SER A 986 7.62 11.68 5.54
CA SER A 986 9.03 12.07 5.47
C SER A 986 9.91 10.89 5.86
N TYR A 987 10.96 10.66 5.07
CA TYR A 987 11.97 9.63 5.24
C TYR A 987 13.21 10.22 5.90
N GLN A 988 13.92 9.39 6.66
CA GLN A 988 15.14 9.80 7.35
C GLN A 988 16.36 9.35 6.55
N TYR A 989 17.33 10.24 6.40
CA TYR A 989 18.60 9.96 5.73
C TYR A 989 19.77 10.59 6.49
N LEU A 990 20.98 10.07 6.32
CA LEU A 990 22.19 10.67 6.88
C LEU A 990 22.83 11.60 5.85
N ARG A 991 23.05 12.85 6.21
CA ARG A 991 23.61 13.87 5.32
C ARG A 991 24.65 14.71 6.06
N THR A 992 25.68 15.15 5.33
CA THR A 992 26.69 16.05 5.86
C THR A 992 26.23 17.50 5.70
N LYS A 993 26.05 18.23 6.80
CA LYS A 993 25.80 19.68 6.77
C LYS A 993 26.84 20.41 7.62
N GLY A 994 27.50 21.40 7.05
CA GLY A 994 28.55 22.15 7.74
C GLY A 994 29.73 21.29 8.21
N GLY A 995 30.00 20.18 7.49
CA GLY A 995 31.06 19.22 7.86
C GLY A 995 30.65 18.17 8.90
N VAL A 996 29.43 18.24 9.45
CA VAL A 996 28.93 17.28 10.46
C VAL A 996 27.90 16.34 9.85
N LEU A 997 28.06 15.04 10.10
CA LEU A 997 27.09 14.03 9.70
C LEU A 997 25.89 14.06 10.66
N GLN A 998 24.69 14.17 10.11
CA GLN A 998 23.47 14.21 10.93
C GLN A 998 22.26 13.63 10.18
N LYS A 999 21.25 13.23 10.95
CA LYS A 999 19.96 12.77 10.44
C LYS A 999 19.14 13.94 9.88
N VAL A 1000 18.64 13.78 8.65
CA VAL A 1000 17.86 14.78 7.92
C VAL A 1000 16.56 14.14 7.38
N LYS A 1001 15.46 14.87 7.52
CA LYS A 1001 14.16 14.50 6.94
C LYS A 1001 14.09 14.88 5.46
N SER A 1002 13.57 13.99 4.63
CA SER A 1002 13.32 14.21 3.20
C SER A 1002 11.93 13.70 2.83
N SER A 1003 11.18 14.41 1.99
CA SER A 1003 9.94 13.89 1.40
C SER A 1003 10.17 12.93 0.23
N PHE A 1004 11.42 12.79 -0.21
CA PHE A 1004 11.78 11.96 -1.36
C PHE A 1004 12.19 10.55 -0.93
N LEU A 1005 11.54 9.55 -1.52
CA LEU A 1005 11.95 8.16 -1.53
C LEU A 1005 12.24 7.76 -2.98
N ASN A 1006 13.41 7.17 -3.22
CA ASN A 1006 13.72 6.64 -4.54
C ASN A 1006 13.02 5.29 -4.73
N GLY A 1007 11.79 5.28 -5.27
CA GLY A 1007 11.01 4.08 -5.53
C GLY A 1007 11.73 3.05 -6.41
N ARG A 1008 12.68 3.46 -7.25
CA ARG A 1008 13.49 2.55 -8.09
C ARG A 1008 14.41 1.63 -7.29
N LEU A 1009 14.64 1.92 -6.01
CA LEU A 1009 15.40 1.04 -5.12
C LEU A 1009 14.51 -0.02 -4.46
N PHE A 1010 13.20 -0.01 -4.68
CA PHE A 1010 12.23 -0.90 -4.05
C PHE A 1010 11.37 -1.61 -5.11
N ASP A 1011 11.59 -2.89 -5.32
CA ASP A 1011 10.68 -3.78 -6.06
C ASP A 1011 9.92 -4.65 -5.05
N VAL A 1012 8.86 -4.07 -4.49
CA VAL A 1012 8.11 -4.63 -3.37
C VAL A 1012 6.61 -4.64 -3.69
N THR A 1013 5.97 -5.79 -3.55
CA THR A 1013 4.54 -5.94 -3.87
C THR A 1013 3.88 -7.11 -3.14
N PHE A 1014 2.57 -7.02 -2.97
CA PHE A 1014 1.76 -8.19 -2.63
C PHE A 1014 1.42 -9.01 -3.88
N THR A 1015 1.58 -10.33 -3.79
CA THR A 1015 1.17 -11.27 -4.85
C THR A 1015 -0.23 -11.86 -4.61
N ARG A 1016 -0.68 -11.86 -3.36
CA ARG A 1016 -1.99 -12.39 -2.97
C ARG A 1016 -2.50 -11.70 -1.71
N ILE A 1017 -3.73 -11.19 -1.79
CA ILE A 1017 -4.49 -10.66 -0.65
C ILE A 1017 -5.43 -11.76 -0.12
N PHE A 1018 -5.21 -12.23 1.10
CA PHE A 1018 -6.00 -13.24 1.79
C PHE A 1018 -5.77 -13.19 3.32
N GLN A 1019 -6.36 -14.11 4.10
CA GLN A 1019 -6.39 -14.04 5.57
C GLN A 1019 -7.03 -12.74 6.06
N CYS A 1020 -8.20 -12.43 5.52
CA CYS A 1020 -8.92 -11.21 5.80
C CYS A 1020 -10.41 -11.46 5.66
N GLN A 1021 -11.22 -10.67 6.37
CA GLN A 1021 -12.64 -10.61 6.10
C GLN A 1021 -12.87 -10.01 4.71
N ARG A 1022 -13.94 -10.40 4.02
CA ARG A 1022 -14.20 -10.03 2.60
C ARG A 1022 -14.01 -8.52 2.32
N LYS A 1023 -14.53 -7.66 3.22
CA LYS A 1023 -14.38 -6.21 3.10
C LYS A 1023 -12.90 -5.79 3.23
N ALA A 1024 -12.21 -6.22 4.30
CA ALA A 1024 -10.80 -5.91 4.51
C ALA A 1024 -9.90 -6.43 3.38
N CYS A 1025 -10.20 -7.58 2.78
CA CYS A 1025 -9.48 -8.06 1.59
C CYS A 1025 -9.65 -7.11 0.40
N ARG A 1026 -10.89 -6.68 0.16
CA ARG A 1026 -11.20 -5.75 -0.93
C ARG A 1026 -10.56 -4.38 -0.72
N ASP A 1027 -10.57 -3.88 0.51
CA ASP A 1027 -9.97 -2.60 0.86
C ASP A 1027 -8.44 -2.66 0.67
N GLN A 1028 -7.78 -3.77 1.05
CA GLN A 1028 -6.36 -3.99 0.79
C GLN A 1028 -6.04 -4.12 -0.71
N ASP A 1029 -6.84 -4.87 -1.47
CA ASP A 1029 -6.70 -5.00 -2.93
C ASP A 1029 -6.89 -3.66 -3.66
N ALA A 1030 -7.70 -2.75 -3.12
CA ALA A 1030 -7.87 -1.41 -3.65
C ALA A 1030 -6.76 -0.43 -3.22
N TYR A 1031 -6.05 -0.73 -2.13
CA TYR A 1031 -5.02 0.14 -1.56
C TYR A 1031 -3.61 -0.15 -2.11
N PHE A 1032 -3.24 -1.42 -2.25
CA PHE A 1032 -1.90 -1.84 -2.67
C PHE A 1032 -1.84 -2.15 -4.17
N ASP A 1033 -0.70 -1.84 -4.80
CA ASP A 1033 -0.43 -2.32 -6.16
C ASP A 1033 0.07 -3.77 -6.11
N THR A 1034 -0.75 -4.71 -6.60
CA THR A 1034 -0.52 -6.16 -6.51
C THR A 1034 -0.09 -6.77 -7.85
N LYS A 1035 0.81 -7.76 -7.82
CA LYS A 1035 1.23 -8.55 -9.00
C LYS A 1035 0.64 -9.96 -8.98
N SER A 1036 0.20 -10.49 -10.12
CA SER A 1036 -0.54 -11.77 -10.16
C SER A 1036 0.31 -13.02 -9.93
N TRP A 1037 1.58 -13.02 -10.36
CA TRP A 1037 2.50 -14.14 -10.21
C TRP A 1037 3.94 -13.64 -10.26
N VAL A 1038 4.81 -14.18 -9.41
CA VAL A 1038 6.24 -13.92 -9.46
C VAL A 1038 7.01 -15.21 -9.24
N ASP A 1039 8.11 -15.37 -9.98
CA ASP A 1039 9.02 -16.50 -9.88
C ASP A 1039 9.62 -16.59 -8.47
N LYS A 1040 9.66 -17.79 -7.89
CA LYS A 1040 10.17 -18.04 -6.53
C LYS A 1040 11.64 -17.63 -6.36
N ASP A 1041 12.40 -17.54 -7.46
CA ASP A 1041 13.82 -17.17 -7.49
C ASP A 1041 14.03 -15.70 -7.86
N GLU A 1042 12.98 -14.91 -8.10
CA GLU A 1042 13.13 -13.52 -8.59
C GLU A 1042 13.92 -12.64 -7.61
N ALA A 1043 13.85 -12.93 -6.30
CA ALA A 1043 14.65 -12.26 -5.27
C ALA A 1043 16.16 -12.38 -5.50
N LEU A 1044 16.61 -13.47 -6.14
CA LEU A 1044 18.02 -13.72 -6.43
C LEU A 1044 18.57 -12.76 -7.50
N LYS A 1045 17.72 -12.02 -8.22
CA LYS A 1045 18.16 -11.05 -9.24
C LYS A 1045 18.46 -9.67 -8.67
N SER A 1046 18.23 -9.45 -7.38
CA SER A 1046 18.43 -8.17 -6.70
C SER A 1046 19.56 -8.28 -5.67
N THR A 1047 20.33 -7.21 -5.45
CA THR A 1047 21.43 -7.23 -4.47
C THR A 1047 20.92 -7.40 -3.05
N LEU A 1048 19.76 -6.85 -2.73
CA LEU A 1048 19.13 -6.96 -1.41
C LEU A 1048 17.83 -7.75 -1.53
N ALA A 1049 17.66 -8.76 -0.68
CA ALA A 1049 16.44 -9.58 -0.61
C ALA A 1049 15.84 -9.46 0.80
N PHE A 1050 14.61 -8.96 0.89
CA PHE A 1050 13.96 -8.78 2.19
C PHE A 1050 13.32 -10.09 2.68
N ASP A 1051 13.40 -10.33 3.97
CA ASP A 1051 12.74 -11.41 4.69
C ASP A 1051 11.94 -10.82 5.85
N ILE A 1052 10.68 -11.24 5.97
CA ILE A 1052 9.74 -10.70 6.95
C ILE A 1052 8.80 -11.81 7.40
N ASP A 1053 8.45 -11.77 8.69
CA ASP A 1053 7.58 -12.74 9.34
C ASP A 1053 6.27 -12.98 8.60
N GLY A 1054 5.77 -14.21 8.65
CA GLY A 1054 4.43 -14.58 8.22
C GLY A 1054 3.56 -14.86 9.43
N ASN A 1055 2.74 -15.91 9.36
CA ASN A 1055 2.03 -16.41 10.54
C ASN A 1055 3.00 -16.92 11.62
N GLY A 1056 4.19 -17.34 11.19
CA GLY A 1056 5.36 -17.61 11.99
C GLY A 1056 6.61 -17.21 11.21
N ILE A 1057 7.61 -18.08 11.20
CA ILE A 1057 8.88 -17.89 10.49
C ILE A 1057 8.72 -17.90 8.95
N SER A 1058 9.71 -17.37 8.24
CA SER A 1058 9.76 -17.39 6.77
C SER A 1058 10.60 -18.56 6.25
N GLY A 1059 9.96 -19.54 5.61
CA GLY A 1059 10.65 -20.68 4.99
C GLY A 1059 11.64 -20.29 3.87
N ARG A 1060 11.58 -19.06 3.36
CA ARG A 1060 12.48 -18.55 2.32
C ARG A 1060 13.88 -18.23 2.85
N TYR A 1061 14.06 -18.06 4.16
CA TYR A 1061 15.25 -17.42 4.70
C TYR A 1061 16.56 -18.15 4.37
N HIS A 1062 16.61 -19.49 4.48
CA HIS A 1062 17.81 -20.27 4.13
C HIS A 1062 18.22 -20.10 2.67
N LYS A 1063 17.26 -20.03 1.74
CA LYS A 1063 17.52 -19.76 0.32
C LYS A 1063 18.18 -18.41 0.11
N LEU A 1064 17.71 -17.39 0.82
CA LEU A 1064 18.27 -16.05 0.74
C LEU A 1064 19.69 -16.02 1.29
N LEU A 1065 19.94 -16.69 2.42
CA LEU A 1065 21.29 -16.84 3.00
C LEU A 1065 22.25 -17.60 2.07
N ALA A 1066 21.78 -18.61 1.35
CA ALA A 1066 22.58 -19.38 0.40
C ALA A 1066 22.91 -18.61 -0.90
N SER A 1067 22.16 -17.54 -1.18
CA SER A 1067 22.26 -16.79 -2.43
C SER A 1067 23.47 -15.86 -2.48
N LYS A 1068 23.72 -15.28 -3.66
CA LYS A 1068 24.66 -14.18 -3.87
C LYS A 1068 24.08 -12.83 -3.46
N SER A 1069 22.88 -12.77 -2.87
CA SER A 1069 22.21 -11.54 -2.42
C SER A 1069 22.37 -11.33 -0.91
N VAL A 1070 22.19 -10.10 -0.43
CA VAL A 1070 22.18 -9.78 1.00
C VAL A 1070 20.76 -9.97 1.57
N PRO A 1071 20.57 -10.87 2.55
CA PRO A 1071 19.30 -10.97 3.25
C PRO A 1071 19.12 -9.80 4.21
N LEU A 1072 18.01 -9.08 4.11
CA LEU A 1072 17.56 -8.10 5.10
C LEU A 1072 16.42 -8.74 5.89
N LYS A 1073 16.57 -8.96 7.19
CA LYS A 1073 15.59 -9.71 8.01
C LYS A 1073 14.94 -8.81 9.05
N GLN A 1074 13.61 -8.67 8.98
CA GLN A 1074 12.77 -8.11 10.03
C GLN A 1074 11.98 -9.25 10.68
N THR A 1075 12.22 -9.52 11.96
CA THR A 1075 11.53 -10.62 12.66
C THR A 1075 11.36 -10.35 14.15
N LEU A 1076 10.29 -10.91 14.74
CA LEU A 1076 10.13 -11.10 16.19
C LEU A 1076 10.32 -12.56 16.61
N PHE A 1077 10.40 -13.48 15.66
CA PHE A 1077 10.56 -14.90 15.94
C PHE A 1077 12.04 -15.27 16.11
N GLN A 1078 12.32 -16.00 17.18
CA GLN A 1078 13.56 -16.73 17.39
C GLN A 1078 13.50 -18.07 16.67
N GLU A 1079 14.61 -18.48 16.08
CA GLU A 1079 14.77 -19.71 15.32
C GLU A 1079 16.01 -20.51 15.79
N TRP A 1080 16.06 -21.80 15.45
CA TRP A 1080 17.13 -22.71 15.87
C TRP A 1080 18.55 -22.23 15.48
N HIS A 1081 18.65 -21.39 14.44
CA HIS A 1081 19.90 -20.94 13.85
C HIS A 1081 20.41 -19.61 14.39
N ASP A 1082 19.71 -18.95 15.31
CA ASP A 1082 20.08 -17.62 15.77
C ASP A 1082 21.45 -17.60 16.49
N ASP A 1083 21.78 -18.66 17.25
CA ASP A 1083 23.11 -18.83 17.86
C ASP A 1083 24.24 -19.04 16.82
N ARG A 1084 23.88 -19.32 15.57
CA ARG A 1084 24.81 -19.63 14.47
C ARG A 1084 25.02 -18.46 13.53
N LEU A 1085 24.17 -17.44 13.55
CA LEU A 1085 24.28 -16.29 12.66
C LEU A 1085 24.77 -15.06 13.43
N ILE A 1086 25.71 -14.34 12.83
CA ILE A 1086 26.13 -13.04 13.34
C ILE A 1086 25.44 -11.95 12.51
N PRO A 1087 24.58 -11.12 13.13
CA PRO A 1087 23.93 -10.00 12.45
C PRO A 1087 24.99 -9.02 11.93
N TRP A 1088 24.68 -8.31 10.85
CA TRP A 1088 25.59 -7.43 10.09
C TRP A 1088 26.75 -8.12 9.39
N LEU A 1089 27.00 -9.41 9.63
CA LEU A 1089 28.03 -10.19 8.95
C LEU A 1089 27.45 -11.18 7.94
N HIS A 1090 26.44 -11.95 8.35
CA HIS A 1090 25.79 -12.95 7.50
C HIS A 1090 24.49 -12.44 6.87
N TYR A 1091 23.85 -11.46 7.49
CA TYR A 1091 22.61 -10.82 7.06
C TYR A 1091 22.50 -9.44 7.70
N VAL A 1092 21.54 -8.62 7.27
CA VAL A 1092 21.27 -7.30 7.83
C VAL A 1092 19.96 -7.31 8.62
N PRO A 1093 19.98 -7.11 9.96
CA PRO A 1093 18.75 -7.02 10.75
C PRO A 1093 18.04 -5.67 10.55
N ILE A 1094 16.70 -5.70 10.54
CA ILE A 1094 15.83 -4.54 10.33
C ILE A 1094 14.90 -4.36 11.53
N SER A 1095 14.78 -3.13 12.02
CA SER A 1095 13.90 -2.79 13.15
C SER A 1095 12.42 -2.94 12.79
N GLN A 1096 11.55 -3.17 13.77
CA GLN A 1096 10.10 -3.19 13.56
C GLN A 1096 9.53 -1.82 13.14
N SER A 1097 10.28 -0.74 13.35
CA SER A 1097 9.91 0.62 12.93
C SER A 1097 10.10 0.84 11.43
N MET A 1098 11.16 0.25 10.85
CA MET A 1098 11.66 0.48 9.49
C MET A 1098 12.07 1.93 9.19
N GLU A 1099 12.29 2.77 10.20
CA GLU A 1099 12.69 4.17 9.97
C GLU A 1099 14.08 4.30 9.32
N GLU A 1100 14.97 3.35 9.58
CA GLU A 1100 16.31 3.25 9.02
C GLU A 1100 16.34 2.68 7.59
N LEU A 1101 15.27 2.01 7.16
CA LEU A 1101 15.24 1.26 5.91
C LEU A 1101 15.52 2.12 4.66
N PRO A 1102 14.99 3.35 4.51
CA PRO A 1102 15.32 4.21 3.38
C PRO A 1102 16.81 4.56 3.28
N GLU A 1103 17.43 4.95 4.39
CA GLU A 1103 18.88 5.23 4.45
C GLU A 1103 19.69 3.96 4.17
N LEU A 1104 19.32 2.84 4.79
CA LEU A 1104 20.01 1.56 4.63
C LEU A 1104 20.02 1.10 3.18
N VAL A 1105 18.85 1.07 2.52
CA VAL A 1105 18.72 0.66 1.13
C VAL A 1105 19.48 1.63 0.22
N PHE A 1106 19.39 2.93 0.47
CA PHE A 1106 20.14 3.92 -0.29
C PHE A 1106 21.66 3.73 -0.14
N TYR A 1107 22.15 3.58 1.08
CA TYR A 1107 23.58 3.38 1.36
C TYR A 1107 24.11 2.14 0.64
N LEU A 1108 23.47 0.97 0.84
CA LEU A 1108 23.91 -0.32 0.33
C LEU A 1108 23.82 -0.44 -1.20
N THR A 1109 22.93 0.30 -1.86
CA THR A 1109 22.71 0.19 -3.31
C THR A 1109 23.30 1.36 -4.11
N SER A 1110 23.54 2.52 -3.51
CA SER A 1110 23.89 3.75 -4.24
C SER A 1110 25.28 4.29 -3.90
N THR A 1111 25.87 3.96 -2.74
CA THR A 1111 27.21 4.44 -2.37
C THR A 1111 28.28 3.38 -2.65
N ALA A 1112 29.52 3.80 -2.97
CA ALA A 1112 30.60 2.87 -3.26
C ALA A 1112 30.96 1.99 -2.05
N SER A 1113 31.10 2.59 -0.86
CA SER A 1113 31.39 1.84 0.37
C SER A 1113 30.22 0.93 0.79
N GLY A 1114 28.98 1.40 0.63
CA GLY A 1114 27.79 0.61 0.90
C GLY A 1114 27.64 -0.61 -0.02
N LYS A 1115 27.92 -0.46 -1.32
CA LYS A 1115 27.92 -1.59 -2.27
C LYS A 1115 28.98 -2.63 -1.91
N GLU A 1116 30.15 -2.18 -1.50
CA GLU A 1116 31.24 -3.08 -1.13
C GLU A 1116 30.94 -3.84 0.16
N VAL A 1117 30.43 -3.19 1.20
CA VAL A 1117 30.02 -3.90 2.42
C VAL A 1117 28.84 -4.83 2.16
N ALA A 1118 27.88 -4.45 1.30
CA ALA A 1118 26.80 -5.33 0.86
C ALA A 1118 27.35 -6.61 0.22
N ARG A 1119 28.31 -6.48 -0.71
CA ARG A 1119 28.97 -7.62 -1.36
C ARG A 1119 29.62 -8.54 -0.34
N GLN A 1120 30.35 -7.98 0.63
CA GLN A 1120 31.02 -8.75 1.67
C GLN A 1120 30.03 -9.49 2.58
N ILE A 1121 28.90 -8.88 2.96
CA ILE A 1121 27.86 -9.53 3.75
C ILE A 1121 27.26 -10.71 2.98
N ALA A 1122 26.91 -10.52 1.70
CA ALA A 1122 26.36 -11.60 0.85
C ALA A 1122 27.36 -12.77 0.73
N GLU A 1123 28.62 -12.49 0.43
CA GLU A 1123 29.66 -13.52 0.28
C GLU A 1123 29.92 -14.27 1.57
N ARG A 1124 29.98 -13.57 2.72
CA ARG A 1124 30.20 -14.22 4.01
C ARG A 1124 28.98 -15.01 4.48
N GLY A 1125 27.78 -14.48 4.31
CA GLY A 1125 26.53 -15.19 4.56
C GLY A 1125 26.45 -16.50 3.78
N ARG A 1126 26.67 -16.44 2.46
CA ARG A 1126 26.71 -17.63 1.58
C ARG A 1126 27.79 -18.62 2.00
N LYS A 1127 29.01 -18.15 2.22
CA LYS A 1127 30.13 -19.02 2.63
C LYS A 1127 29.84 -19.70 3.96
N TRP A 1128 29.26 -18.97 4.92
CA TRP A 1128 28.90 -19.53 6.21
C TRP A 1128 27.74 -20.54 6.10
N HIS A 1129 26.72 -20.25 5.30
CA HIS A 1129 25.62 -21.17 5.02
C HIS A 1129 26.14 -22.55 4.55
N THR A 1130 27.09 -22.58 3.60
CA THR A 1130 27.68 -23.85 3.11
C THR A 1130 28.40 -24.69 4.17
N ARG A 1131 28.75 -24.09 5.32
CA ARG A 1131 29.52 -24.74 6.40
C ARG A 1131 28.72 -25.02 7.68
N ALA A 1132 27.74 -24.18 8.00
CA ALA A 1132 27.03 -24.21 9.28
C ALA A 1132 25.52 -24.50 9.15
N PHE A 1133 25.00 -24.67 7.93
CA PHE A 1133 23.57 -24.88 7.64
C PHE A 1133 23.32 -26.14 6.79
N ARG A 1134 24.29 -27.06 6.73
CA ARG A 1134 24.11 -28.34 6.03
C ARG A 1134 23.07 -29.16 6.77
N GLU A 1135 22.43 -30.12 6.09
CA GLU A 1135 21.49 -31.05 6.74
C GLU A 1135 22.12 -31.75 7.96
N VAL A 1136 23.42 -32.07 7.87
CA VAL A 1136 24.18 -32.63 9.01
C VAL A 1136 24.33 -31.65 10.18
N ASP A 1137 24.44 -30.35 9.94
CA ASP A 1137 24.52 -29.34 11.02
C ASP A 1137 23.17 -29.18 11.73
N MET A 1138 22.07 -29.23 10.97
CA MET A 1138 20.71 -29.30 11.53
C MET A 1138 20.55 -30.58 12.36
N GLY A 1139 21.04 -31.69 11.83
CA GLY A 1139 21.06 -32.98 12.49
C GLY A 1139 21.86 -32.98 13.78
N LEU A 1140 23.03 -32.34 13.84
CA LEU A 1140 23.83 -32.20 15.06
C LEU A 1140 23.13 -31.34 16.13
N TYR A 1141 22.40 -30.30 15.72
CA TYR A 1141 21.58 -29.53 16.63
C TYR A 1141 20.46 -30.38 17.22
N VAL A 1142 19.72 -31.09 16.37
CA VAL A 1142 18.63 -31.97 16.80
C VAL A 1142 19.16 -33.15 17.62
N TYR A 1143 20.33 -33.71 17.29
CA TYR A 1143 20.98 -34.73 18.11
C TYR A 1143 21.17 -34.19 19.51
N ARG A 1144 21.77 -33.00 19.66
CA ARG A 1144 21.96 -32.43 21.00
C ARG A 1144 20.64 -32.20 21.73
N LEU A 1145 19.62 -31.71 21.03
CA LEU A 1145 18.28 -31.56 21.58
C LEU A 1145 17.70 -32.90 22.07
N LEU A 1146 17.83 -33.97 21.29
CA LEU A 1146 17.31 -35.29 21.66
C LEU A 1146 18.04 -35.89 22.87
N LEU A 1147 19.34 -35.65 23.04
CA LEU A 1147 20.06 -36.05 24.25
C LEU A 1147 19.50 -35.36 25.50
N GLU A 1148 19.24 -34.05 25.41
CA GLU A 1148 18.65 -33.30 26.50
C GLU A 1148 17.20 -33.72 26.77
N MET A 1149 16.41 -33.99 25.73
CA MET A 1149 15.06 -34.50 25.88
C MET A 1149 15.02 -35.89 26.51
N ALA A 1150 15.93 -36.79 26.13
CA ALA A 1150 16.07 -38.10 26.75
C ALA A 1150 16.35 -37.97 28.26
N ARG A 1151 17.27 -37.07 28.62
CA ARG A 1151 17.58 -36.75 30.02
C ARG A 1151 16.37 -36.17 30.75
N LEU A 1152 15.62 -35.26 30.11
CA LEU A 1152 14.44 -34.63 30.73
C LEU A 1152 13.34 -35.65 31.07
N GLN A 1153 13.10 -36.64 30.21
CA GLN A 1153 12.00 -37.60 30.35
C GLN A 1153 12.37 -38.88 31.10
N ASP A 1154 13.61 -39.03 31.58
CA ASP A 1154 14.05 -40.21 32.34
C ASP A 1154 13.20 -40.38 33.61
N PRO A 1155 12.41 -41.47 33.75
CA PRO A 1155 11.54 -41.68 34.91
C PRO A 1155 12.29 -41.73 36.25
N GLN A 1156 13.59 -42.04 36.26
CA GLN A 1156 14.41 -42.05 37.46
C GLN A 1156 14.92 -40.65 37.84
N ARG A 1157 14.74 -39.65 36.97
CA ARG A 1157 15.17 -38.28 37.23
C ARG A 1157 14.22 -37.58 38.22
N ALA A 1158 14.76 -37.20 39.36
CA ALA A 1158 14.11 -36.33 40.32
C ALA A 1158 14.04 -34.87 39.82
N PRO A 1159 13.08 -34.07 40.32
CA PRO A 1159 13.10 -32.62 40.18
C PRO A 1159 14.40 -32.05 40.74
N TRP A 1160 14.97 -31.04 40.09
CA TRP A 1160 16.14 -30.33 40.61
C TRP A 1160 15.70 -29.10 41.40
N GLU A 1161 16.23 -28.94 42.62
CA GLU A 1161 16.08 -27.74 43.45
C GLU A 1161 16.83 -26.52 42.88
#